data_AF-A0A937DNX7-F1
#
_entry.id   AF-A0A937DNX7-F1
#
_cell.length_a   1.000
_cell.length_b   1.000
_cell.length_c   1.000
_cell.angle_alpha   90.00
_cell.angle_beta   90.00
_cell.angle_gamma   90.00
#
_symmetry.space_group_name_H-M   'P 1'
#
loop_
_entity.id
_entity.type
_entity.pdbx_description
1 polymer ?
#
loop_
_entity_poly.entity_id
_entity_poly.type
_entity_poly.pdbx_seq_one_letter_code
_entity_poly.pdbx_strand_id
1 'polypeptide(L)'
;MSVKINAALKSIASNPLPTILPMGAAAVAAPMLLAPAVMAGQAGSTNPLPTVQTTAKQGLDLSVARSLAAEGKLVRARAEGLSQLKQNEATLTNDQRTTAIDLIKSFDERIAKLPECEVTLQKAELFVQEGDLRMAQRHADAVMNRADASEGEQSRAKSLLSEVASQRKALAPQVPGMISDAAKFYEAGDPSAARLLLTQVFRSGVELSKDDRLLADTYQIKLMELDAQVRGGAIALAQPGTVKRDPVPAQPAQPAQPAPATEPTTQPASEPLPAMTPVNGGEPAKSEPAKAEPTKAEPAPAPAAEPVAPAPAAEAPKAEGMNPAPAPAAEKSADLMQLAMKADAQRTLAEADIAFDGGRYAEAFRKYQLATTAQREYLSGDELARADRRLAECKVRLRDNTGGTLADDLLDRQRLTRERATAEFTNQIDEAARKLAAGNTTDARNLVAGADVTIKNASSYFSQAEVDAFAKKVADLNGKIAQAEEAAKATAATEREAKLKADADLAQARLKEEKERRIVDALSRVRDLQKEQKYNEALQIVDQVLYLDPNNPAAHILRDSINDVRQYQIYSQYKRLTGRGIQQAEMDTHEALRPPLHLMDFPTDWPSKTYLRTEMGGAMESPENRKAIAALEGKKIPVQFKGVSLDKALAYIAQNTQVDVTANWESLKSIGVEPTARVNLSLINDVSAKTALQRVLDQLKTDGSSRVDWAVNDGIVNVASAETIKRQTSTLTYNITDLLLEVPDYKDVPELDLARVLARKADLDTRSGPFAKATQRDERNERLDRIRRITDLIQRTVDPESWREIGGDTGSISELNGTLVITQTPRNHAAITGLLSKLREIRSMQINIESRFLLVSQDYFEQIGFNLSVYFNAGSNQVTAARNLDPAILPSDLIDFRSNNGIRRVLDSSTYGGAGSVTPVLIPPGAADRALQQTVPPDKWSPIGVGGNSMGLAQTLVPAAGFARDILSSAPALGIAGQFLDDVQVDFLVKATQVDRRTVTLTAPRVTITNGQTSNVYVVTQRAIVTDLQPITSDSAVGFDPTTGTVSEGVVMLVEAVVSNDRRYVTMNIDTSINTIREIANQAISAVVGGTLVNSATTSSFIQLPVVTTTRVQTTSTVPDEGTLLLGGQRVVTEIDIETGVPVLSKIPIINRFFTNRLLSKEESTLMILVKPTIIIQTEEEEKNFPGLLDSARTGIGG
;
A
#
# COMPACT_ATOMS: atom_id res chain seq x y z
N MET A 1 -43.87 31.64 8.11
CA MET A 1 -44.60 32.63 8.94
C MET A 1 -44.27 32.29 10.39
N SER A 2 -43.45 33.13 11.01
CA SER A 2 -42.98 33.01 12.40
C SER A 2 -44.16 33.18 13.38
N VAL A 3 -44.14 32.70 14.64
CA VAL A 3 -43.56 33.41 15.80
C VAL A 3 -44.02 32.74 17.14
N LYS A 4 -43.09 32.61 18.12
CA LYS A 4 -43.22 32.53 19.62
C LYS A 4 -43.67 31.18 20.27
N ILE A 5 -43.20 30.71 21.46
CA ILE A 5 -42.33 31.25 22.53
C ILE A 5 -41.79 30.10 23.44
N ASN A 6 -40.67 30.41 24.10
CA ASN A 6 -39.89 29.72 25.14
C ASN A 6 -40.60 29.23 26.43
N ALA A 7 -40.04 28.13 26.97
CA ALA A 7 -39.50 27.90 28.32
C ALA A 7 -40.36 27.98 29.62
N ALA A 8 -40.35 26.85 30.33
CA ALA A 8 -39.85 26.64 31.71
C ALA A 8 -40.74 26.90 32.97
N LEU A 9 -40.71 25.87 33.84
CA LEU A 9 -40.61 25.85 35.32
C LEU A 9 -41.84 25.50 36.21
N LYS A 10 -41.60 24.45 37.02
CA LYS A 10 -41.94 24.24 38.47
C LYS A 10 -43.40 23.88 38.84
N SER A 11 -43.68 22.68 39.38
CA SER A 11 -43.39 22.14 40.74
C SER A 11 -44.57 22.33 41.71
N ILE A 12 -45.11 21.23 42.26
CA ILE A 12 -45.75 20.98 43.59
C ILE A 12 -46.17 19.48 43.55
N ALA A 13 -45.60 18.48 44.23
CA ALA A 13 -45.35 18.19 45.66
C ALA A 13 -46.54 17.57 46.45
N SER A 14 -46.26 16.41 47.10
CA SER A 14 -46.89 15.74 48.29
C SER A 14 -48.24 14.99 48.10
N ASN A 15 -48.40 13.66 48.23
CA ASN A 15 -48.25 12.62 49.33
C ASN A 15 -49.67 12.09 49.74
N PRO A 16 -49.92 10.95 50.48
CA PRO A 16 -49.03 9.90 51.02
C PRO A 16 -49.54 8.41 50.93
N LEU A 17 -48.75 7.51 51.55
CA LEU A 17 -48.87 6.06 51.84
C LEU A 17 -50.21 5.53 52.42
N PRO A 18 -50.42 4.18 52.44
CA PRO A 18 -50.17 3.44 53.69
C PRO A 18 -49.48 2.06 53.55
N THR A 19 -48.87 1.68 54.68
CA THR A 19 -48.09 0.49 55.05
C THR A 19 -48.98 -0.73 55.40
N ILE A 20 -48.49 -1.97 55.24
CA ILE A 20 -48.49 -3.10 56.21
C ILE A 20 -47.67 -4.30 55.65
N LEU A 21 -46.78 -4.85 56.47
CA LEU A 21 -45.89 -6.02 56.33
C LEU A 21 -46.58 -7.28 56.94
N PRO A 22 -46.20 -8.55 56.65
CA PRO A 22 -44.94 -9.13 57.18
C PRO A 22 -44.20 -10.24 56.37
N MET A 23 -42.91 -10.36 56.69
CA MET A 23 -41.97 -11.50 56.72
C MET A 23 -42.21 -12.81 55.94
N GLY A 24 -41.17 -13.24 55.22
CA GLY A 24 -40.90 -14.64 54.85
C GLY A 24 -39.61 -14.77 54.02
N ALA A 25 -38.56 -15.35 54.59
CA ALA A 25 -37.21 -15.46 54.03
C ALA A 25 -37.07 -16.48 52.89
N ALA A 26 -36.22 -16.20 51.90
CA ALA A 26 -35.53 -17.22 51.10
C ALA A 26 -34.26 -16.63 50.46
N ALA A 27 -33.12 -17.09 50.95
CA ALA A 27 -31.82 -16.89 50.34
C ALA A 27 -31.65 -17.85 49.16
N VAL A 28 -31.15 -17.37 48.01
CA VAL A 28 -30.68 -18.23 46.91
C VAL A 28 -29.20 -17.99 46.73
N ALA A 29 -28.42 -18.94 47.24
CA ALA A 29 -27.01 -19.12 46.95
C ALA A 29 -26.88 -19.90 45.63
N ALA A 30 -26.06 -19.38 44.70
CA ALA A 30 -25.60 -20.12 43.53
C ALA A 30 -24.20 -20.71 43.82
N PRO A 31 -23.95 -22.00 43.56
CA PRO A 31 -22.72 -22.67 43.99
C PRO A 31 -21.57 -22.49 42.98
N MET A 32 -20.37 -22.23 43.52
CA MET A 32 -19.08 -22.56 42.92
C MET A 32 -18.93 -24.08 42.79
N LEU A 33 -18.32 -24.57 41.70
CA LEU A 33 -17.77 -25.92 41.60
C LEU A 33 -16.34 -25.87 41.05
N LEU A 34 -15.39 -26.14 41.94
CA LEU A 34 -14.01 -26.55 41.67
C LEU A 34 -13.96 -28.09 41.72
N ALA A 35 -13.25 -28.71 40.76
CA ALA A 35 -12.97 -30.16 40.69
C ALA A 35 -12.01 -30.63 41.83
N PRO A 36 -11.83 -31.96 42.13
CA PRO A 36 -10.81 -32.77 41.39
C PRO A 36 -10.92 -34.34 41.38
N ALA A 37 -10.39 -34.95 40.30
CA ALA A 37 -9.42 -36.07 40.16
C ALA A 37 -9.57 -37.53 40.73
N VAL A 38 -9.07 -38.50 39.89
CA VAL A 38 -8.29 -39.75 40.16
C VAL A 38 -8.93 -41.17 40.06
N MET A 39 -8.43 -41.93 39.05
CA MET A 39 -8.09 -43.38 38.89
C MET A 39 -9.05 -44.58 39.15
N ALA A 40 -9.12 -45.42 38.09
CA ALA A 40 -8.99 -46.89 38.00
C ALA A 40 -10.10 -47.85 38.50
N GLY A 41 -10.53 -48.79 37.62
CA GLY A 41 -11.20 -50.04 38.02
C GLY A 41 -12.12 -50.71 36.98
N GLN A 42 -11.52 -51.51 36.08
CA GLN A 42 -12.03 -52.61 35.24
C GLN A 42 -13.53 -52.98 35.03
N ALA A 43 -13.79 -53.28 33.75
CA ALA A 43 -14.51 -54.42 33.16
C ALA A 43 -16.05 -54.42 33.01
N GLY A 44 -16.50 -54.56 31.75
CA GLY A 44 -17.65 -55.41 31.42
C GLY A 44 -18.72 -54.83 30.50
N SER A 45 -18.67 -55.25 29.23
CA SER A 45 -19.78 -55.36 28.27
C SER A 45 -20.25 -54.14 27.45
N THR A 46 -20.11 -54.34 26.15
CA THR A 46 -20.63 -53.66 24.97
C THR A 46 -22.13 -53.35 24.99
N ASN A 47 -22.55 -52.10 24.75
CA ASN A 47 -23.45 -51.65 23.66
C ASN A 47 -23.73 -50.12 23.72
N PRO A 48 -24.34 -49.51 22.69
CA PRO A 48 -23.78 -48.45 21.85
C PRO A 48 -23.92 -47.04 22.43
N LEU A 49 -23.20 -46.10 21.79
CA LEU A 49 -23.25 -44.66 22.03
C LEU A 49 -24.67 -44.16 22.35
N PRO A 50 -24.88 -43.41 23.44
CA PRO A 50 -26.07 -42.60 23.58
C PRO A 50 -26.02 -41.49 22.55
N THR A 51 -26.92 -41.62 21.58
CA THR A 51 -27.43 -40.57 20.71
C THR A 51 -27.43 -39.23 21.43
N VAL A 52 -26.71 -38.25 20.88
CA VAL A 52 -26.88 -36.84 21.20
C VAL A 52 -28.33 -36.51 20.86
N GLN A 53 -29.19 -36.46 21.88
CA GLN A 53 -30.48 -35.79 21.76
C GLN A 53 -30.18 -34.31 21.59
N THR A 54 -30.13 -33.88 20.33
CA THR A 54 -30.23 -32.48 19.94
C THR A 54 -31.61 -31.98 20.36
N THR A 55 -31.69 -31.41 21.56
CA THR A 55 -32.82 -30.56 21.94
C THR A 55 -32.89 -29.35 21.02
N ALA A 56 -33.90 -29.38 20.16
CA ALA A 56 -34.66 -28.31 19.52
C ALA A 56 -34.18 -26.84 19.66
N LYS A 57 -34.06 -26.18 18.49
CA LYS A 57 -34.29 -24.75 18.19
C LYS A 57 -33.93 -23.73 19.30
N GLN A 58 -32.76 -23.13 19.23
CA GLN A 58 -32.54 -21.78 19.79
C GLN A 58 -32.46 -20.77 18.64
N GLY A 59 -33.46 -19.89 18.56
CA GLY A 59 -33.40 -18.70 17.72
C GLY A 59 -32.56 -17.60 18.39
N LEU A 60 -32.29 -16.52 17.65
CA LEU A 60 -31.57 -15.35 18.16
C LEU A 60 -32.24 -14.77 19.42
N ASP A 61 -31.60 -14.91 20.58
CA ASP A 61 -32.05 -14.29 21.83
C ASP A 61 -31.13 -13.12 22.22
N LEU A 62 -31.62 -11.90 22.04
CA LEU A 62 -30.92 -10.66 22.41
C LEU A 62 -31.45 -10.06 23.73
N SER A 63 -32.32 -10.77 24.46
CA SER A 63 -32.95 -10.25 25.69
C SER A 63 -31.92 -9.93 26.78
N VAL A 64 -30.92 -10.79 26.96
CA VAL A 64 -29.83 -10.62 27.93
C VAL A 64 -28.94 -9.43 27.56
N ALA A 65 -28.61 -9.25 26.28
CA ALA A 65 -27.84 -8.09 25.84
C ALA A 65 -28.61 -6.78 26.08
N ARG A 66 -29.94 -6.78 25.86
CA ARG A 66 -30.81 -5.61 26.12
C ARG A 66 -30.95 -5.32 27.62
N SER A 67 -31.07 -6.34 28.47
CA SER A 67 -31.16 -6.14 29.92
C SER A 67 -29.87 -5.58 30.50
N LEU A 68 -28.71 -6.09 30.08
CA LEU A 68 -27.40 -5.57 30.49
C LEU A 68 -27.19 -4.12 30.04
N ALA A 69 -27.69 -3.76 28.86
CA ALA A 69 -27.65 -2.39 28.37
C ALA A 69 -28.61 -1.45 29.13
N ALA A 70 -29.70 -1.97 29.70
CA ALA A 70 -30.61 -1.24 30.58
C ALA A 70 -30.01 -1.04 31.98
N GLU A 71 -29.21 -1.99 32.46
CA GLU A 71 -28.42 -1.90 33.71
C GLU A 71 -27.18 -0.99 33.60
N GLY A 72 -26.88 -0.44 32.40
CA GLY A 72 -25.71 0.43 32.17
C GLY A 72 -24.39 -0.30 31.91
N LYS A 73 -24.38 -1.65 31.85
CA LYS A 73 -23.20 -2.48 31.55
C LYS A 73 -23.02 -2.66 30.04
N LEU A 74 -22.72 -1.56 29.35
CA LEU A 74 -22.74 -1.50 27.88
C LEU A 74 -21.64 -2.33 27.22
N VAL A 75 -20.45 -2.40 27.81
CA VAL A 75 -19.35 -3.22 27.27
C VAL A 75 -19.73 -4.70 27.29
N ARG A 76 -20.41 -5.15 28.35
CA ARG A 76 -20.89 -6.54 28.49
C ARG A 76 -22.08 -6.83 27.57
N ALA A 77 -23.04 -5.91 27.48
CA ALA A 77 -24.17 -6.01 26.55
C ALA A 77 -23.69 -6.20 25.09
N ARG A 78 -22.65 -5.45 24.71
CA ARG A 78 -22.00 -5.59 23.41
C ARG A 78 -21.34 -6.96 23.22
N ALA A 79 -20.59 -7.43 24.21
CA ALA A 79 -19.92 -8.74 24.15
C ALA A 79 -20.93 -9.90 24.01
N GLU A 80 -22.03 -9.86 24.77
CA GLU A 80 -23.12 -10.85 24.69
C GLU A 80 -23.83 -10.81 23.33
N GLY A 81 -24.13 -9.62 22.80
CA GLY A 81 -24.73 -9.48 21.48
C GLY A 81 -23.85 -10.07 20.36
N LEU A 82 -22.53 -9.84 20.43
CA LEU A 82 -21.57 -10.41 19.49
C LEU A 82 -21.43 -11.94 19.65
N SER A 83 -21.47 -12.44 20.89
CA SER A 83 -21.43 -13.88 21.19
C SER A 83 -22.63 -14.59 20.57
N GLN A 84 -23.85 -14.06 20.76
CA GLN A 84 -25.08 -14.58 20.18
C GLN A 84 -25.08 -14.57 18.64
N LEU A 85 -24.51 -13.52 18.04
CA LEU A 85 -24.36 -13.43 16.59
C LEU A 85 -23.40 -14.49 16.05
N LYS A 86 -22.28 -14.72 16.74
CA LYS A 86 -21.27 -15.72 16.35
C LYS A 86 -21.77 -17.16 16.53
N GLN A 87 -22.49 -17.45 17.62
CA GLN A 87 -23.03 -18.79 17.88
C GLN A 87 -24.11 -19.20 16.88
N ASN A 88 -24.88 -18.23 16.36
CA ASN A 88 -25.99 -18.48 15.46
C ASN A 88 -25.70 -18.08 13.99
N GLU A 89 -24.45 -17.81 13.62
CA GLU A 89 -24.08 -17.22 12.32
C GLU A 89 -24.64 -17.99 11.10
N ALA A 90 -24.70 -19.33 11.21
CA ALA A 90 -25.20 -20.23 10.18
C ALA A 90 -26.74 -20.39 10.14
N THR A 91 -27.46 -20.00 11.19
CA THR A 91 -28.91 -20.24 11.34
C THR A 91 -29.76 -18.97 11.28
N LEU A 92 -29.14 -17.79 11.29
CA LEU A 92 -29.81 -16.49 11.26
C LEU A 92 -30.32 -16.09 9.87
N THR A 93 -31.53 -15.54 9.79
CA THR A 93 -32.00 -14.84 8.59
C THR A 93 -31.27 -13.50 8.42
N ASN A 94 -31.23 -12.95 7.20
CA ASN A 94 -30.60 -11.65 6.94
C ASN A 94 -31.21 -10.52 7.77
N ASP A 95 -32.51 -10.54 8.04
CA ASP A 95 -33.19 -9.53 8.87
C ASP A 95 -32.81 -9.64 10.35
N GLN A 96 -32.71 -10.87 10.87
CA GLN A 96 -32.26 -11.13 12.24
C GLN A 96 -30.80 -10.70 12.43
N ARG A 97 -29.95 -10.96 11.42
CA ARG A 97 -28.55 -10.53 11.40
C ARG A 97 -28.45 -9.00 11.39
N THR A 98 -29.20 -8.32 10.52
CA THR A 98 -29.23 -6.85 10.45
C THR A 98 -29.70 -6.24 11.78
N THR A 99 -30.77 -6.79 12.37
CA THR A 99 -31.31 -6.33 13.66
C THR A 99 -30.29 -6.49 14.80
N ALA A 100 -29.55 -7.60 14.84
CA ALA A 100 -28.49 -7.83 15.82
C ALA A 100 -27.32 -6.86 15.63
N ILE A 101 -26.90 -6.64 14.39
CA ILE A 101 -25.82 -5.70 14.04
C ILE A 101 -26.20 -4.27 14.43
N ASP A 102 -27.41 -3.82 14.12
CA ASP A 102 -27.85 -2.46 14.45
C ASP A 102 -28.01 -2.26 15.96
N LEU A 103 -28.42 -3.29 16.70
CA LEU A 103 -28.41 -3.25 18.16
C LEU A 103 -26.98 -3.12 18.71
N ILE A 104 -26.03 -3.87 18.17
CA ILE A 104 -24.60 -3.78 18.57
C ILE A 104 -24.04 -2.39 18.25
N LYS A 105 -24.34 -1.82 17.07
CA LYS A 105 -23.97 -0.44 16.72
C LYS A 105 -24.54 0.56 17.72
N SER A 106 -25.78 0.39 18.15
CA SER A 106 -26.39 1.26 19.16
C SER A 106 -25.65 1.18 20.51
N PHE A 107 -25.09 0.03 20.86
CA PHE A 107 -24.23 -0.10 22.04
C PHE A 107 -22.88 0.58 21.83
N ASP A 108 -22.26 0.45 20.66
CA ASP A 108 -21.01 1.13 20.32
C ASP A 108 -21.15 2.66 20.41
N GLU A 109 -22.24 3.22 19.90
CA GLU A 109 -22.52 4.66 20.02
C GLU A 109 -22.72 5.11 21.47
N ARG A 110 -23.32 4.28 22.31
CA ARG A 110 -23.50 4.57 23.75
C ARG A 110 -22.21 4.42 24.53
N ILE A 111 -21.36 3.45 24.19
CA ILE A 111 -20.02 3.26 24.77
C ILE A 111 -19.12 4.46 24.42
N ALA A 112 -19.20 4.97 23.19
CA ALA A 112 -18.43 6.14 22.76
C ALA A 112 -18.77 7.43 23.54
N LYS A 113 -19.95 7.50 24.16
CA LYS A 113 -20.41 8.63 24.98
C LYS A 113 -20.10 8.48 26.47
N LEU A 114 -19.63 7.31 26.93
CA LEU A 114 -19.25 7.09 28.32
C LEU A 114 -17.87 7.68 28.63
N PRO A 115 -17.61 8.10 29.88
CA PRO A 115 -16.28 8.52 30.31
C PRO A 115 -15.30 7.35 30.20
N GLU A 116 -14.05 7.67 29.82
CA GLU A 116 -13.05 6.67 29.47
C GLU A 116 -12.72 5.72 30.63
N CYS A 117 -12.68 6.23 31.87
CA CYS A 117 -12.48 5.46 33.11
C CYS A 117 -13.58 4.41 33.35
N GLU A 118 -14.85 4.76 33.09
CA GLU A 118 -15.96 3.81 33.25
C GLU A 118 -15.92 2.74 32.16
N VAL A 119 -15.55 3.09 30.92
CA VAL A 119 -15.38 2.10 29.85
C VAL A 119 -14.24 1.13 30.17
N THR A 120 -13.12 1.61 30.71
CA THR A 120 -12.00 0.75 31.10
C THR A 120 -12.33 -0.13 32.32
N LEU A 121 -13.10 0.38 33.29
CA LEU A 121 -13.63 -0.43 34.40
C LEU A 121 -14.57 -1.54 33.91
N GLN A 122 -15.54 -1.22 33.05
CA GLN A 122 -16.45 -2.23 32.49
C GLN A 122 -15.71 -3.27 31.63
N LYS A 123 -14.62 -2.89 30.97
CA LYS A 123 -13.72 -3.85 30.29
C LYS A 123 -12.99 -4.74 31.29
N ALA A 124 -12.47 -4.19 32.38
CA ALA A 124 -11.83 -4.99 33.43
C ALA A 124 -12.80 -6.03 34.01
N GLU A 125 -14.05 -5.64 34.32
CA GLU A 125 -15.10 -6.54 34.79
C GLU A 125 -15.45 -7.65 33.81
N LEU A 126 -15.54 -7.32 32.52
CA LEU A 126 -15.76 -8.32 31.47
C LEU A 126 -14.62 -9.35 31.44
N PHE A 127 -13.37 -8.89 31.49
CA PHE A 127 -12.20 -9.79 31.46
C PHE A 127 -12.08 -10.67 32.71
N VAL A 128 -12.51 -10.18 33.88
CA VAL A 128 -12.63 -11.03 35.09
C VAL A 128 -13.64 -12.15 34.86
N GLN A 129 -14.79 -11.86 34.23
CA GLN A 129 -15.82 -12.86 33.93
C GLN A 129 -15.40 -13.86 32.85
N GLU A 130 -14.68 -13.40 31.82
CA GLU A 130 -14.14 -14.25 30.76
C GLU A 130 -12.92 -15.08 31.19
N GLY A 131 -12.40 -14.86 32.41
CA GLY A 131 -11.22 -15.54 32.95
C GLY A 131 -9.88 -15.04 32.36
N ASP A 132 -9.86 -13.90 31.66
CA ASP A 132 -8.64 -13.22 31.21
C ASP A 132 -8.13 -12.27 32.30
N LEU A 133 -7.58 -12.88 33.34
CA LEU A 133 -7.08 -12.20 34.52
C LEU A 133 -5.91 -11.25 34.22
N ARG A 134 -5.17 -11.49 33.14
CA ARG A 134 -4.07 -10.62 32.71
C ARG A 134 -4.60 -9.31 32.14
N MET A 135 -5.58 -9.37 31.24
CA MET A 135 -6.21 -8.18 30.68
C MET A 135 -7.05 -7.44 31.72
N ALA A 136 -7.75 -8.18 32.60
CA ALA A 136 -8.46 -7.59 33.74
C ALA A 136 -7.54 -6.75 34.64
N GLN A 137 -6.39 -7.32 35.04
CA GLN A 137 -5.40 -6.60 35.85
C GLN A 137 -4.90 -5.35 35.13
N ARG A 138 -4.52 -5.46 33.85
CA ARG A 138 -4.02 -4.33 33.06
C ARG A 138 -5.02 -3.18 33.00
N HIS A 139 -6.30 -3.47 32.79
CA HIS A 139 -7.34 -2.44 32.70
C HIS A 139 -7.68 -1.83 34.06
N ALA A 140 -7.68 -2.62 35.14
CA ALA A 140 -7.88 -2.11 36.50
C ALA A 140 -6.69 -1.25 36.99
N ASP A 141 -5.45 -1.66 36.70
CA ASP A 141 -4.24 -0.88 36.98
C ASP A 141 -4.21 0.44 36.19
N ALA A 142 -4.72 0.44 34.94
CA ALA A 142 -4.82 1.65 34.14
C ALA A 142 -5.77 2.70 34.75
N VAL A 143 -6.83 2.26 35.44
CA VAL A 143 -7.75 3.15 36.18
C VAL A 143 -7.11 3.63 37.48
N MET A 144 -6.40 2.77 38.20
CA MET A 144 -5.67 3.12 39.42
C MET A 144 -4.57 4.17 39.20
N ASN A 145 -3.92 4.14 38.03
CA ASN A 145 -2.81 5.03 37.68
C ASN A 145 -3.26 6.36 37.04
N ARG A 146 -4.56 6.58 36.86
CA ARG A 146 -5.11 7.77 36.21
C ARG A 146 -5.40 8.87 37.22
N ALA A 147 -4.96 10.10 36.93
CA ALA A 147 -5.12 11.25 37.82
C ALA A 147 -6.54 11.83 37.86
N ASP A 148 -7.35 11.53 36.85
CA ASP A 148 -8.74 11.95 36.64
C ASP A 148 -9.77 10.92 37.12
N ALA A 149 -9.34 9.77 37.68
CA ALA A 149 -10.24 8.77 38.24
C ALA A 149 -10.82 9.21 39.59
N SER A 150 -12.14 9.10 39.73
CA SER A 150 -12.84 9.40 40.98
C SER A 150 -12.52 8.39 42.08
N GLU A 151 -12.69 8.79 43.34
CA GLU A 151 -12.45 7.92 44.51
C GLU A 151 -13.31 6.64 44.48
N GLY A 152 -14.52 6.73 43.93
CA GLY A 152 -15.40 5.57 43.70
C GLY A 152 -14.88 4.62 42.62
N GLU A 153 -14.35 5.15 41.52
CA GLU A 153 -13.76 4.35 40.42
C GLU A 153 -12.47 3.64 40.86
N GLN A 154 -11.63 4.32 41.65
CA GLN A 154 -10.42 3.73 42.21
C GLN A 154 -10.76 2.61 43.22
N SER A 155 -11.79 2.79 44.05
CA SER A 155 -12.26 1.73 44.96
C SER A 155 -12.76 0.49 44.19
N ARG A 156 -13.53 0.70 43.11
CA ARG A 156 -14.00 -0.37 42.22
C ARG A 156 -12.83 -1.08 41.52
N ALA A 157 -11.86 -0.34 40.99
CA ALA A 157 -10.64 -0.92 40.41
C ALA A 157 -9.85 -1.76 41.43
N LYS A 158 -9.70 -1.26 42.66
CA LYS A 158 -9.01 -1.99 43.74
C LYS A 158 -9.74 -3.28 44.12
N SER A 159 -11.07 -3.27 44.14
CA SER A 159 -11.86 -4.48 44.38
C SER A 159 -11.63 -5.53 43.28
N LEU A 160 -11.59 -5.11 42.00
CA LEU A 160 -11.32 -5.99 40.87
C LEU A 160 -9.90 -6.57 40.91
N LEU A 161 -8.90 -5.77 41.29
CA LEU A 161 -7.53 -6.27 41.46
C LEU A 161 -7.44 -7.33 42.57
N SER A 162 -8.19 -7.15 43.67
CA SER A 162 -8.26 -8.15 44.73
C SER A 162 -8.96 -9.44 44.28
N GLU A 163 -9.99 -9.33 43.46
CA GLU A 163 -10.69 -10.46 42.86
C GLU A 163 -9.78 -11.22 41.89
N VAL A 164 -9.08 -10.51 41.00
CA VAL A 164 -8.09 -11.08 40.07
C VAL A 164 -6.99 -11.84 40.82
N ALA A 165 -6.47 -11.27 41.90
CA ALA A 165 -5.46 -11.94 42.72
C ALA A 165 -6.00 -13.23 43.37
N SER A 166 -7.26 -13.22 43.82
CA SER A 166 -7.91 -14.39 44.41
C SER A 166 -8.13 -15.52 43.40
N GLN A 167 -8.62 -15.19 42.19
CA GLN A 167 -8.87 -16.16 41.13
C GLN A 167 -7.57 -16.73 40.57
N ARG A 168 -6.52 -15.91 40.42
CA ARG A 168 -5.19 -16.37 40.01
C ARG A 168 -4.60 -17.36 41.02
N LYS A 169 -4.78 -17.11 42.32
CA LYS A 169 -4.33 -18.01 43.39
C LYS A 169 -5.10 -19.35 43.37
N ALA A 170 -6.38 -19.34 43.01
CA ALA A 170 -7.19 -20.55 42.88
C ALA A 170 -6.79 -21.40 41.64
N LEU A 171 -6.39 -20.75 40.54
CA LEU A 171 -6.00 -21.42 39.29
C LEU A 171 -4.54 -21.91 39.29
N ALA A 172 -3.65 -21.28 40.05
CA ALA A 172 -2.22 -21.61 40.11
C ALA A 172 -1.89 -23.11 40.22
N PRO A 173 -2.52 -23.92 41.09
CA PRO A 173 -2.21 -25.35 41.20
C PRO A 173 -2.67 -26.21 40.00
N GLN A 174 -3.58 -25.71 39.16
CA GLN A 174 -4.14 -26.47 38.01
C GLN A 174 -3.37 -26.22 36.71
N VAL A 175 -2.65 -25.10 36.62
CA VAL A 175 -1.96 -24.65 35.39
C VAL A 175 -0.91 -25.63 34.87
N PRO A 176 -0.03 -26.24 35.68
CA PRO A 176 0.93 -27.24 35.18
C PRO A 176 0.25 -28.48 34.57
N GLY A 177 -0.88 -28.91 35.15
CA GLY A 177 -1.69 -30.00 34.62
C GLY A 177 -2.30 -29.65 33.25
N MET A 178 -2.83 -28.43 33.10
CA MET A 178 -3.38 -27.94 31.83
C MET A 178 -2.32 -27.87 30.71
N ILE A 179 -1.09 -27.47 31.04
CA ILE A 179 0.03 -27.41 30.08
C ILE A 179 0.43 -28.83 29.64
N SER A 180 0.50 -29.78 30.58
CA SER A 180 0.76 -31.19 30.28
C SER A 180 -0.35 -31.81 29.43
N ASP A 181 -1.62 -31.53 29.75
CA ASP A 181 -2.75 -32.07 29.00
C ASP A 181 -2.86 -31.44 27.61
N ALA A 182 -2.53 -30.15 27.45
CA ALA A 182 -2.46 -29.51 26.14
C ALA A 182 -1.40 -30.18 25.22
N ALA A 183 -0.24 -30.54 25.79
CA ALA A 183 0.77 -31.31 25.07
C ALA A 183 0.23 -32.67 24.61
N LYS A 184 -0.47 -33.40 25.49
CA LYS A 184 -1.11 -34.68 25.16
C LYS A 184 -2.17 -34.55 24.08
N PHE A 185 -3.04 -33.53 24.14
CA PHE A 185 -4.07 -33.31 23.12
C PHE A 185 -3.46 -32.98 21.76
N TYR A 186 -2.37 -32.19 21.73
CA TYR A 186 -1.65 -31.92 20.49
C TYR A 186 -1.02 -33.19 19.91
N GLU A 187 -0.36 -33.99 20.75
CA GLU A 187 0.24 -35.27 20.34
C GLU A 187 -0.83 -36.31 19.92
N ALA A 188 -2.03 -36.25 20.49
CA ALA A 188 -3.17 -37.08 20.12
C ALA A 188 -3.89 -36.62 18.83
N GLY A 189 -3.44 -35.55 18.19
CA GLY A 189 -4.01 -35.04 16.94
C GLY A 189 -5.24 -34.15 17.11
N ASP A 190 -5.51 -33.64 18.32
CA ASP A 190 -6.57 -32.65 18.57
C ASP A 190 -5.96 -31.26 18.88
N PRO A 191 -5.56 -30.49 17.85
CA PRO A 191 -4.98 -29.17 18.03
C PRO A 191 -5.99 -28.15 18.56
N SER A 192 -7.30 -28.44 18.48
CA SER A 192 -8.35 -27.54 18.94
C SER A 192 -8.47 -27.54 20.46
N ALA A 193 -8.45 -28.73 21.08
CA ALA A 193 -8.42 -28.90 22.52
C ALA A 193 -7.11 -28.38 23.13
N ALA A 194 -5.97 -28.65 22.48
CA ALA A 194 -4.67 -28.13 22.91
C ALA A 194 -4.61 -26.59 22.90
N ARG A 195 -5.17 -25.96 21.86
CA ARG A 195 -5.26 -24.49 21.75
C ARG A 195 -6.11 -23.89 22.85
N LEU A 196 -7.25 -24.52 23.18
CA LEU A 196 -8.15 -24.02 24.22
C LEU A 196 -7.47 -24.01 25.58
N LEU A 197 -6.79 -25.10 25.95
CA LEU A 197 -6.07 -25.20 27.22
C LEU A 197 -4.90 -24.21 27.31
N LEU A 198 -4.07 -24.10 26.28
CA LEU A 198 -2.97 -23.12 26.27
C LEU A 198 -3.49 -21.67 26.34
N THR A 199 -4.60 -21.37 25.65
CA THR A 199 -5.24 -20.05 25.73
C THR A 199 -5.71 -19.76 27.15
N GLN A 200 -6.31 -20.75 27.83
CA GLN A 200 -6.73 -20.60 29.23
C GLN A 200 -5.54 -20.38 30.17
N VAL A 201 -4.43 -21.11 29.97
CA VAL A 201 -3.18 -20.93 30.72
C VAL A 201 -2.65 -19.49 30.57
N PHE A 202 -2.56 -18.97 29.34
CA PHE A 202 -2.06 -17.61 29.11
C PHE A 202 -3.01 -16.51 29.62
N ARG A 203 -4.33 -16.74 29.57
CA ARG A 203 -5.37 -15.84 30.12
C ARG A 203 -5.38 -15.81 31.65
N SER A 204 -5.04 -16.92 32.31
CA SER A 204 -5.01 -17.02 33.78
C SER A 204 -4.04 -16.04 34.46
N GLY A 205 -3.01 -15.57 33.73
CA GLY A 205 -1.99 -14.67 34.24
C GLY A 205 -1.13 -15.23 35.39
N VAL A 206 -1.21 -16.54 35.67
CA VAL A 206 -0.37 -17.22 36.67
C VAL A 206 1.10 -17.16 36.21
N GLU A 207 2.01 -16.86 37.14
CA GLU A 207 3.45 -16.92 36.86
C GLU A 207 3.87 -18.39 36.70
N LEU A 208 4.40 -18.72 35.52
CA LEU A 208 4.82 -20.06 35.16
C LEU A 208 6.25 -20.32 35.63
N SER A 209 6.54 -21.57 36.02
CA SER A 209 7.93 -22.00 36.18
C SER A 209 8.68 -21.91 34.84
N LYS A 210 10.01 -21.86 34.88
CA LYS A 210 10.82 -21.78 33.65
C LYS A 210 10.55 -22.95 32.69
N ASP A 211 10.34 -24.14 33.25
CA ASP A 211 10.10 -25.36 32.49
C ASP A 211 8.68 -25.41 31.92
N ASP A 212 7.67 -25.05 32.72
CA ASP A 212 6.27 -24.98 32.25
C ASP A 212 6.08 -23.91 31.18
N ARG A 213 6.80 -22.78 31.32
CA ARG A 213 6.79 -21.70 30.33
C ARG A 213 7.38 -22.17 29.00
N LEU A 214 8.53 -22.85 29.04
CA LEU A 214 9.19 -23.38 27.86
C LEU A 214 8.31 -24.44 27.17
N LEU A 215 7.64 -25.30 27.94
CA LEU A 215 6.72 -26.30 27.40
C LEU A 215 5.50 -25.63 26.73
N ALA A 216 4.86 -24.67 27.39
CA ALA A 216 3.71 -23.94 26.84
C ALA A 216 4.08 -23.16 25.57
N ASP A 217 5.22 -22.46 25.56
CA ASP A 217 5.71 -21.72 24.40
C ASP A 217 6.05 -22.66 23.22
N THR A 218 6.63 -23.83 23.52
CA THR A 218 6.93 -24.86 22.50
C THR A 218 5.65 -25.33 21.80
N TYR A 219 4.61 -25.67 22.55
CA TYR A 219 3.35 -26.15 21.96
C TYR A 219 2.53 -25.03 21.31
N GLN A 220 2.68 -23.78 21.76
CA GLN A 220 2.12 -22.63 21.07
C GLN A 220 2.76 -22.43 19.68
N ILE A 221 4.08 -22.54 19.58
CA ILE A 221 4.80 -22.46 18.29
C ILE A 221 4.35 -23.59 17.36
N LYS A 222 4.28 -24.83 17.87
CA LYS A 222 3.79 -25.99 17.11
C LYS A 222 2.36 -25.81 16.59
N LEU A 223 1.48 -25.15 17.34
CA LEU A 223 0.13 -24.82 16.89
C LEU A 223 0.12 -23.71 15.83
N MET A 224 0.99 -22.69 15.95
CA MET A 224 1.11 -21.62 14.96
C MET A 224 1.69 -22.12 13.62
N GLU A 225 2.64 -23.04 13.66
CA GLU A 225 3.19 -23.70 12.46
C GLU A 225 2.13 -24.55 11.75
N LEU A 226 1.31 -25.27 12.52
CA LEU A 226 0.17 -26.03 11.98
C LEU A 226 -0.84 -25.08 11.29
N ASP A 227 -1.19 -23.96 11.93
CA ASP A 227 -2.08 -22.95 11.33
C ASP A 227 -1.48 -22.29 10.08
N ALA A 228 -0.16 -22.08 10.06
CA ALA A 228 0.56 -21.56 8.90
C ALA A 228 0.55 -22.56 7.74
N GLN A 229 0.62 -23.86 7.99
CA GLN A 229 0.45 -24.90 6.97
C GLN A 229 -0.99 -24.95 6.43
N VAL A 230 -1.99 -24.89 7.31
CA VAL A 230 -3.42 -24.89 6.90
C VAL A 230 -3.76 -23.61 6.11
N ARG A 231 -3.28 -22.44 6.52
CA ARG A 231 -3.44 -21.18 5.77
C ARG A 231 -2.60 -21.14 4.49
N GLY A 232 -1.43 -21.77 4.48
CA GLY A 232 -0.61 -21.96 3.28
C GLY A 232 -1.31 -22.80 2.21
N GLY A 233 -2.17 -23.74 2.60
CA GLY A 233 -3.07 -24.47 1.69
C GLY A 233 -4.24 -23.63 1.18
N ALA A 234 -4.77 -22.71 1.99
CA ALA A 234 -5.89 -21.83 1.61
C ALA A 234 -5.47 -20.62 0.75
N ILE A 235 -4.20 -20.20 0.80
CA ILE A 235 -3.66 -19.10 -0.03
C ILE A 235 -3.21 -19.61 -1.43
N ALA A 236 -3.10 -20.92 -1.63
CA ALA A 236 -2.74 -21.52 -2.92
C ALA A 236 -3.88 -21.55 -3.97
N LEU A 237 -5.11 -21.16 -3.59
CA LEU A 237 -6.28 -21.14 -4.49
C LEU A 237 -6.64 -19.74 -5.02
N ALA A 238 -5.85 -18.70 -4.73
CA ALA A 238 -6.26 -17.33 -5.05
C ALA A 238 -5.15 -16.40 -5.59
N GLN A 239 -4.03 -16.89 -6.13
CA GLN A 239 -3.17 -16.14 -7.08
C GLN A 239 -2.31 -17.09 -7.95
N PRO A 240 -2.24 -16.93 -9.28
CA PRO A 240 -1.29 -17.67 -10.11
C PRO A 240 0.09 -17.01 -10.07
N GLY A 241 1.12 -17.77 -9.71
CA GLY A 241 2.51 -17.47 -10.05
C GLY A 241 3.43 -17.06 -8.90
N THR A 242 3.85 -18.02 -8.07
CA THR A 242 5.21 -18.02 -7.47
C THR A 242 5.69 -19.46 -7.29
N VAL A 243 6.79 -19.80 -7.96
CA VAL A 243 7.50 -21.07 -7.79
C VAL A 243 8.27 -20.99 -6.47
N LYS A 244 7.96 -21.86 -5.50
CA LYS A 244 8.86 -22.11 -4.36
C LYS A 244 10.02 -22.98 -4.84
N ARG A 245 11.25 -22.51 -4.64
CA ARG A 245 12.47 -23.34 -4.72
C ARG A 245 12.52 -24.22 -3.48
N ASP A 246 12.67 -25.53 -3.66
CA ASP A 246 12.92 -26.48 -2.58
C ASP A 246 14.31 -26.24 -1.94
N PRO A 247 14.47 -26.51 -0.63
CA PRO A 247 15.76 -26.42 0.04
C PRO A 247 16.62 -27.66 -0.27
N VAL A 248 17.84 -27.42 -0.78
CA VAL A 248 18.88 -28.43 -0.98
C VAL A 248 19.42 -28.88 0.40
N PRO A 249 19.64 -30.19 0.65
CA PRO A 249 20.15 -30.68 1.93
C PRO A 249 21.60 -30.26 2.19
N ALA A 250 21.88 -29.88 3.44
CA ALA A 250 23.17 -29.40 3.90
C ALA A 250 24.26 -30.49 3.86
N GLN A 251 25.44 -30.13 3.35
CA GLN A 251 26.67 -30.92 3.40
C GLN A 251 27.66 -30.25 4.38
N PRO A 252 28.43 -31.03 5.18
CA PRO A 252 29.12 -30.51 6.36
C PRO A 252 30.37 -29.67 6.03
N ALA A 253 30.63 -28.71 6.91
CA ALA A 253 31.66 -27.68 6.80
C ALA A 253 33.10 -28.22 6.71
N GLN A 254 33.88 -27.63 5.81
CA GLN A 254 35.35 -27.70 5.81
C GLN A 254 35.95 -26.30 6.05
N PRO A 255 37.18 -26.23 6.61
CA PRO A 255 37.67 -25.06 7.33
C PRO A 255 38.23 -23.96 6.43
N ALA A 256 38.15 -22.73 6.93
CA ALA A 256 38.52 -21.49 6.27
C ALA A 256 39.99 -21.44 5.79
N GLN A 257 40.16 -20.94 4.57
CA GLN A 257 41.43 -20.44 4.03
C GLN A 257 41.28 -18.96 3.58
N PRO A 258 42.36 -18.17 3.62
CA PRO A 258 42.32 -16.72 3.77
C PRO A 258 42.11 -15.96 2.46
N ALA A 259 41.55 -14.75 2.59
CA ALA A 259 41.18 -13.85 1.49
C ALA A 259 42.39 -13.40 0.63
N PRO A 260 42.25 -13.36 -0.71
CA PRO A 260 43.24 -12.73 -1.58
C PRO A 260 43.00 -11.21 -1.70
N ALA A 261 44.12 -10.50 -1.80
CA ALA A 261 44.22 -9.05 -1.94
C ALA A 261 43.59 -8.52 -3.25
N THR A 262 42.89 -7.39 -3.14
CA THR A 262 42.37 -6.59 -4.27
C THR A 262 43.35 -5.49 -4.66
N GLU A 263 43.78 -5.49 -5.92
CA GLU A 263 44.37 -4.35 -6.63
C GLU A 263 43.28 -3.59 -7.43
N PRO A 264 43.52 -2.32 -7.82
CA PRO A 264 42.48 -1.33 -8.07
C PRO A 264 42.03 -1.26 -9.54
N THR A 265 40.72 -1.08 -9.76
CA THR A 265 40.13 -0.68 -11.04
C THR A 265 39.44 0.68 -10.91
N THR A 266 39.85 1.58 -11.79
CA THR A 266 39.36 2.93 -12.04
C THR A 266 37.99 2.94 -12.72
N GLN A 267 37.09 3.83 -12.29
CA GLN A 267 35.92 4.27 -13.05
C GLN A 267 35.79 5.80 -13.00
N PRO A 268 35.31 6.45 -14.09
CA PRO A 268 35.33 7.90 -14.28
C PRO A 268 34.07 8.61 -13.73
N ALA A 269 34.21 9.94 -13.64
CA ALA A 269 33.32 10.91 -13.02
C ALA A 269 31.94 11.08 -13.69
N SER A 270 30.94 11.39 -12.86
CA SER A 270 29.59 11.82 -13.21
C SER A 270 29.49 13.34 -13.32
N GLU A 271 28.96 13.84 -14.45
CA GLU A 271 28.54 15.23 -14.67
C GLU A 271 27.06 15.47 -14.29
N PRO A 272 26.64 16.74 -14.04
CA PRO A 272 25.34 17.10 -13.49
C PRO A 272 24.25 17.44 -14.53
N LEU A 273 22.99 17.30 -14.11
CA LEU A 273 21.73 17.57 -14.85
C LEU A 273 21.55 19.03 -15.32
N PRO A 274 20.96 19.29 -16.50
CA PRO A 274 20.63 20.65 -16.96
C PRO A 274 19.23 21.13 -16.54
N ALA A 275 19.12 22.45 -16.36
CA ALA A 275 17.94 23.19 -15.95
C ALA A 275 16.98 23.48 -17.12
N MET A 276 15.68 23.49 -16.81
CA MET A 276 14.58 23.86 -17.72
C MET A 276 14.55 25.37 -17.99
N THR A 277 14.45 25.75 -19.26
CA THR A 277 14.11 27.12 -19.71
C THR A 277 12.70 27.14 -20.31
N PRO A 278 11.88 28.19 -20.05
CA PRO A 278 10.60 28.36 -20.72
C PRO A 278 10.72 29.14 -22.03
N VAL A 279 10.01 28.67 -23.06
CA VAL A 279 9.85 29.33 -24.37
C VAL A 279 8.69 30.31 -24.32
N ASN A 280 8.89 31.48 -24.93
CA ASN A 280 7.93 32.58 -25.04
C ASN A 280 7.48 32.71 -26.52
N GLY A 281 6.21 33.10 -26.74
CA GLY A 281 5.76 33.75 -27.98
C GLY A 281 4.33 33.43 -28.43
N GLY A 282 3.43 34.42 -28.35
CA GLY A 282 2.24 34.49 -29.24
C GLY A 282 0.96 35.14 -28.69
N GLU A 283 0.89 36.47 -28.75
CA GLU A 283 -0.29 37.39 -28.64
C GLU A 283 -1.42 37.13 -29.70
N PRO A 284 -2.60 37.84 -29.75
CA PRO A 284 -3.02 39.08 -29.05
C PRO A 284 -4.49 39.18 -28.53
N ALA A 285 -4.75 40.25 -27.75
CA ALA A 285 -5.79 41.30 -27.97
C ALA A 285 -6.82 41.61 -26.84
N LYS A 286 -6.80 42.91 -26.43
CA LYS A 286 -7.82 43.78 -25.76
C LYS A 286 -8.04 43.55 -24.25
N SER A 287 -8.07 44.56 -23.36
CA SER A 287 -8.39 45.99 -23.45
C SER A 287 -7.87 46.79 -22.22
N GLU A 288 -7.39 48.00 -22.49
CA GLU A 288 -7.20 49.19 -21.62
C GLU A 288 -8.49 49.66 -20.89
N PRO A 289 -8.52 50.77 -20.09
CA PRO A 289 -7.53 51.37 -19.16
C PRO A 289 -8.17 51.97 -17.86
N ALA A 290 -7.35 52.39 -16.86
CA ALA A 290 -7.62 53.53 -15.95
C ALA A 290 -6.38 53.84 -15.07
N LYS A 291 -5.52 54.81 -15.43
CA LYS A 291 -5.40 56.21 -14.94
C LYS A 291 -5.17 56.41 -13.42
N ALA A 292 -3.96 56.90 -13.05
CA ALA A 292 -3.72 58.25 -12.49
C ALA A 292 -2.27 58.43 -11.91
N GLU A 293 -1.50 59.35 -12.50
CA GLU A 293 -0.42 60.15 -11.86
C GLU A 293 -1.03 61.35 -11.09
N PRO A 294 -0.31 62.28 -10.38
CA PRO A 294 1.13 62.48 -10.07
C PRO A 294 1.38 62.66 -8.53
N THR A 295 2.54 62.92 -7.91
CA THR A 295 3.37 64.16 -7.95
C THR A 295 4.53 64.08 -6.90
N LYS A 296 5.71 64.59 -7.29
CA LYS A 296 6.79 65.27 -6.51
C LYS A 296 7.38 64.65 -5.23
N ALA A 297 8.70 64.43 -5.22
CA ALA A 297 9.72 65.40 -4.77
C ALA A 297 11.08 64.72 -4.47
N GLU A 298 12.16 65.23 -5.06
CA GLU A 298 13.57 64.94 -4.71
C GLU A 298 13.98 65.70 -3.41
N PRO A 299 15.00 65.25 -2.65
CA PRO A 299 16.38 65.48 -3.08
C PRO A 299 17.39 64.32 -2.88
N ALA A 300 18.33 64.32 -3.83
CA ALA A 300 19.68 63.72 -3.91
C ALA A 300 20.66 64.24 -2.80
N PRO A 301 21.98 63.88 -2.73
CA PRO A 301 22.77 63.24 -3.78
C PRO A 301 23.85 62.19 -3.38
N ALA A 302 24.21 61.40 -4.41
CA ALA A 302 25.47 60.69 -4.58
C ALA A 302 26.63 61.67 -4.92
N PRO A 303 27.91 61.25 -4.98
CA PRO A 303 28.36 60.66 -6.24
C PRO A 303 29.39 59.52 -6.11
N ALA A 304 29.34 58.64 -7.10
CA ALA A 304 30.41 57.74 -7.49
C ALA A 304 31.42 58.47 -8.41
N ALA A 305 32.70 58.05 -8.39
CA ALA A 305 33.50 57.62 -9.56
C ALA A 305 35.02 57.76 -9.31
N GLU A 306 35.70 56.60 -9.15
CA GLU A 306 36.89 56.06 -9.89
C GLU A 306 38.10 56.94 -10.32
N PRO A 307 39.29 56.36 -10.69
CA PRO A 307 39.71 54.94 -10.75
C PRO A 307 41.16 54.61 -10.24
N VAL A 308 41.52 53.33 -10.38
CA VAL A 308 42.88 52.69 -10.54
C VAL A 308 43.41 51.86 -9.36
N ALA A 309 43.21 50.53 -9.44
CA ALA A 309 44.14 49.47 -8.98
C ALA A 309 43.72 48.10 -9.58
N PRO A 310 44.65 47.14 -9.88
CA PRO A 310 44.30 45.86 -10.51
C PRO A 310 44.46 44.61 -9.61
N ALA A 311 43.58 43.62 -9.89
CA ALA A 311 43.83 42.15 -9.97
C ALA A 311 44.05 41.32 -8.67
N PRO A 312 43.94 39.96 -8.71
CA PRO A 312 42.90 39.20 -7.98
C PRO A 312 43.46 38.14 -7.00
N ALA A 313 42.57 37.48 -6.25
CA ALA A 313 42.88 36.45 -5.26
C ALA A 313 42.46 35.03 -5.69
N ALA A 314 43.38 34.06 -5.56
CA ALA A 314 43.15 32.64 -5.28
C ALA A 314 44.46 31.97 -4.77
N GLU A 315 44.30 30.97 -3.89
CA GLU A 315 45.20 29.96 -3.29
C GLU A 315 46.36 29.40 -4.17
N ALA A 316 47.45 28.74 -3.73
CA ALA A 316 47.94 28.01 -2.51
C ALA A 316 49.46 27.65 -2.75
N PRO A 317 50.20 26.78 -1.99
CA PRO A 317 50.33 26.52 -0.54
C PRO A 317 51.74 26.89 0.04
N LYS A 318 51.94 26.52 1.32
CA LYS A 318 52.96 26.87 2.34
C LYS A 318 54.32 26.12 2.28
N ALA A 319 55.41 26.83 2.59
CA ALA A 319 56.55 26.39 3.42
C ALA A 319 57.49 27.59 3.75
N GLU A 320 58.36 27.40 4.76
CA GLU A 320 59.50 28.22 5.20
C GLU A 320 59.31 29.20 6.37
N GLY A 321 60.15 29.00 7.39
CA GLY A 321 60.46 29.97 8.43
C GLY A 321 61.97 30.18 8.51
N MET A 322 62.38 31.44 8.76
CA MET A 322 63.61 31.83 9.45
C MET A 322 63.49 33.34 9.77
N ASN A 323 63.55 33.71 11.05
CA ASN A 323 63.66 35.08 11.58
C ASN A 323 64.96 35.77 11.11
N PRO A 324 65.13 37.13 11.11
CA PRO A 324 64.99 37.97 12.32
C PRO A 324 64.63 39.50 12.17
N ALA A 325 64.12 40.11 13.27
CA ALA A 325 64.35 41.50 13.80
C ALA A 325 63.93 42.78 12.98
N PRO A 326 63.91 44.06 13.49
CA PRO A 326 63.73 44.68 14.85
C PRO A 326 62.86 46.00 14.95
N ALA A 327 62.45 46.38 16.20
CA ALA A 327 62.51 47.72 16.90
C ALA A 327 61.79 49.03 16.40
N PRO A 328 61.80 50.19 17.13
CA PRO A 328 61.52 50.52 18.56
C PRO A 328 60.77 51.88 18.79
N ALA A 329 60.33 52.21 20.02
CA ALA A 329 60.54 53.55 20.67
C ALA A 329 59.80 53.70 22.03
N ALA A 330 60.39 53.17 23.12
CA ALA A 330 60.28 53.72 24.48
C ALA A 330 61.16 52.93 25.48
N GLU A 331 62.46 52.70 25.21
CA GLU A 331 63.39 52.08 26.20
C GLU A 331 64.89 52.15 25.82
N LYS A 332 65.32 53.17 25.06
CA LYS A 332 66.68 53.25 24.48
C LYS A 332 67.75 54.02 25.27
N SER A 333 67.57 54.23 26.57
CA SER A 333 68.58 54.90 27.43
C SER A 333 69.30 53.98 28.43
N ALA A 334 68.79 52.77 28.71
CA ALA A 334 69.40 51.85 29.69
C ALA A 334 70.48 50.91 29.09
N ASP A 335 70.33 50.48 27.83
CA ASP A 335 71.20 49.48 27.19
C ASP A 335 72.59 50.00 26.78
N LEU A 336 72.72 51.29 26.46
CA LEU A 336 74.01 51.89 26.08
C LEU A 336 74.96 52.06 27.28
N MET A 337 74.43 52.21 28.50
CA MET A 337 75.23 52.38 29.71
C MET A 337 75.83 51.07 30.20
N GLN A 338 75.10 49.94 30.09
CA GLN A 338 75.63 48.61 30.42
C GLN A 338 76.72 48.16 29.45
N LEU A 339 76.58 48.48 28.16
CA LEU A 339 77.59 48.15 27.16
C LEU A 339 78.90 48.93 27.35
N ALA A 340 78.82 50.17 27.84
CA ALA A 340 79.98 50.99 28.20
C ALA A 340 80.72 50.46 29.44
N MET A 341 80.01 50.02 30.49
CA MET A 341 80.62 49.45 31.70
C MET A 341 81.36 48.13 31.43
N LYS A 342 80.81 47.29 30.53
CA LYS A 342 81.47 46.06 30.09
C LYS A 342 82.76 46.32 29.31
N ALA A 343 82.77 47.34 28.45
CA ALA A 343 83.97 47.73 27.71
C ALA A 343 85.09 48.24 28.64
N ASP A 344 84.75 48.98 29.70
CA ASP A 344 85.71 49.47 30.69
C ASP A 344 86.33 48.35 31.55
N ALA A 345 85.52 47.35 31.92
CA ALA A 345 85.99 46.15 32.62
C ALA A 345 87.00 45.33 31.80
N GLN A 346 86.72 45.13 30.51
CA GLN A 346 87.61 44.40 29.60
C GLN A 346 88.92 45.16 29.34
N ARG A 347 88.84 46.50 29.25
CA ARG A 347 90.04 47.34 29.15
C ARG A 347 90.95 47.19 30.38
N THR A 348 90.38 47.19 31.58
CA THR A 348 91.14 47.03 32.82
C THR A 348 91.86 45.69 32.90
N LEU A 349 91.22 44.59 32.45
CA LEU A 349 91.86 43.28 32.34
C LEU A 349 93.00 43.26 31.31
N ALA A 350 92.80 43.83 30.12
CA ALA A 350 93.85 43.88 29.11
C ALA A 350 95.07 44.67 29.60
N GLU A 351 94.86 45.77 30.33
CA GLU A 351 95.94 46.52 30.96
C GLU A 351 96.66 45.74 32.08
N ALA A 352 95.93 44.88 32.81
CA ALA A 352 96.51 43.99 33.82
C ALA A 352 97.38 42.90 33.17
N ASP A 353 96.92 42.31 32.07
CA ASP A 353 97.67 41.32 31.29
C ASP A 353 98.96 41.93 30.72
N ILE A 354 98.90 43.13 30.16
CA ILE A 354 100.09 43.85 29.68
C ILE A 354 101.09 44.11 30.82
N ALA A 355 100.61 44.46 32.02
CA ALA A 355 101.49 44.66 33.17
C ALA A 355 102.11 43.34 33.67
N PHE A 356 101.37 42.23 33.61
CA PHE A 356 101.85 40.90 33.99
C PHE A 356 102.92 40.40 33.02
N ASP A 357 102.61 40.45 31.72
CA ASP A 357 103.52 40.00 30.67
C ASP A 357 104.75 40.92 30.58
N GLY A 358 104.62 42.19 30.96
CA GLY A 358 105.71 43.14 31.13
C GLY A 358 106.55 42.95 32.42
N GLY A 359 106.31 41.90 33.22
CA GLY A 359 107.06 41.59 34.43
C GLY A 359 106.84 42.55 35.60
N ARG A 360 105.89 43.49 35.48
CA ARG A 360 105.52 44.44 36.54
C ARG A 360 104.47 43.82 37.45
N TYR A 361 104.83 42.74 38.13
CA TYR A 361 103.90 41.90 38.92
C TYR A 361 103.15 42.66 40.02
N ALA A 362 103.76 43.70 40.61
CA ALA A 362 103.09 44.56 41.60
C ALA A 362 101.99 45.45 40.99
N GLU A 363 102.17 45.91 39.75
CA GLU A 363 101.19 46.72 39.02
C GLU A 363 100.06 45.83 38.47
N ALA A 364 100.43 44.69 37.89
CA ALA A 364 99.51 43.66 37.45
C ALA A 364 98.60 43.19 38.59
N PHE A 365 99.16 42.97 39.79
CA PHE A 365 98.42 42.58 40.98
C PHE A 365 97.29 43.57 41.31
N ARG A 366 97.56 44.88 41.29
CA ARG A 366 96.53 45.90 41.59
C ARG A 366 95.43 45.94 40.53
N LYS A 367 95.77 45.82 39.25
CA LYS A 367 94.78 45.87 38.16
C LYS A 367 93.91 44.60 38.09
N TYR A 368 94.47 43.41 38.31
CA TYR A 368 93.67 42.18 38.46
C TYR A 368 92.77 42.23 39.70
N GLN A 369 93.25 42.82 40.79
CA GLN A 369 92.43 43.03 41.98
C GLN A 369 91.26 43.96 41.68
N LEU A 370 91.48 45.09 40.99
CA LEU A 370 90.43 46.02 40.57
C LEU A 370 89.36 45.33 39.70
N ALA A 371 89.79 44.56 38.69
CA ALA A 371 88.89 43.84 37.79
C ALA A 371 88.03 42.79 38.53
N THR A 372 88.62 42.06 39.48
CA THR A 372 87.93 40.97 40.21
C THR A 372 87.05 41.45 41.37
N THR A 373 87.29 42.65 41.93
CA THR A 373 86.47 43.21 43.02
C THR A 373 85.42 44.23 42.57
N ALA A 374 85.77 45.17 41.69
CA ALA A 374 84.89 46.30 41.35
C ALA A 374 84.09 46.08 40.06
N GLN A 375 84.61 45.28 39.13
CA GLN A 375 84.05 45.09 37.79
C GLN A 375 83.57 43.63 37.54
N ARG A 376 83.44 42.83 38.62
CA ARG A 376 83.12 41.40 38.56
C ARG A 376 81.84 41.07 37.80
N GLU A 377 80.80 41.87 37.98
CA GLU A 377 79.46 41.66 37.38
C GLU A 377 79.47 41.77 35.84
N TYR A 378 80.48 42.46 35.28
CA TYR A 378 80.59 42.72 33.85
C TYR A 378 81.55 41.76 33.12
N LEU A 379 82.20 40.84 33.85
CA LEU A 379 83.18 39.89 33.32
C LEU A 379 82.59 38.47 33.20
N SER A 380 83.04 37.72 32.20
CA SER A 380 82.64 36.32 32.04
C SER A 380 83.33 35.40 33.07
N GLY A 381 82.74 34.24 33.33
CA GLY A 381 83.30 33.24 34.25
C GLY A 381 84.72 32.80 33.87
N ASP A 382 85.02 32.70 32.58
CA ASP A 382 86.35 32.32 32.08
C ASP A 382 87.39 33.44 32.23
N GLU A 383 86.99 34.70 32.07
CA GLU A 383 87.86 35.87 32.29
C GLU A 383 88.18 36.04 33.78
N LEU A 384 87.19 35.84 34.66
CA LEU A 384 87.39 35.85 36.13
C LEU A 384 88.33 34.71 36.57
N ALA A 385 88.12 33.49 36.08
CA ALA A 385 88.98 32.36 36.39
C ALA A 385 90.42 32.53 35.88
N ARG A 386 90.62 33.31 34.81
CA ARG A 386 91.96 33.69 34.31
C ARG A 386 92.61 34.76 35.20
N ALA A 387 91.86 35.80 35.55
CA ALA A 387 92.33 36.88 36.41
C ALA A 387 92.72 36.38 37.81
N ASP A 388 91.91 35.50 38.42
CA ASP A 388 92.21 34.89 39.71
C ASP A 388 93.47 34.02 39.65
N ARG A 389 93.68 33.27 38.55
CA ARG A 389 94.92 32.51 38.33
C ARG A 389 96.15 33.41 38.22
N ARG A 390 96.08 34.49 37.43
CA ARG A 390 97.20 35.43 37.26
C ARG A 390 97.48 36.23 38.54
N LEU A 391 96.45 36.52 39.34
CA LEU A 391 96.61 37.13 40.66
C LEU A 391 97.34 36.19 41.64
N ALA A 392 96.99 34.91 41.65
CA ALA A 392 97.72 33.88 42.42
C ALA A 392 99.17 33.73 41.94
N GLU A 393 99.40 33.76 40.62
CA GLU A 393 100.74 33.67 40.04
C GLU A 393 101.61 34.90 40.38
N CYS A 394 101.04 36.11 40.38
CA CYS A 394 101.70 37.31 40.88
C CYS A 394 102.13 37.15 42.35
N LYS A 395 101.31 36.54 43.20
CA LYS A 395 101.64 36.29 44.61
C LYS A 395 102.78 35.28 44.78
N VAL A 396 102.81 34.22 43.96
CA VAL A 396 103.85 33.20 43.98
C VAL A 396 105.17 33.75 43.44
N ARG A 397 105.16 34.48 42.33
CA ARG A 397 106.37 35.09 41.75
C ARG A 397 106.94 36.22 42.60
N LEU A 398 106.14 36.84 43.48
CA LEU A 398 106.66 37.76 44.52
C LEU A 398 107.34 37.03 45.70
N ARG A 399 107.21 35.70 45.83
CA ARG A 399 107.60 34.93 47.03
C ARG A 399 108.75 33.94 46.83
N ASP A 400 109.24 33.71 45.61
CA ASP A 400 110.16 32.61 45.27
C ASP A 400 111.66 32.98 45.17
N ASN A 401 112.17 33.85 46.07
CA ASN A 401 113.59 34.23 46.09
C ASN A 401 114.38 33.70 47.32
N THR A 402 114.34 32.39 47.60
CA THR A 402 115.24 31.68 48.55
C THR A 402 115.12 30.14 48.42
N GLY A 403 116.22 29.39 48.23
CA GLY A 403 116.19 27.93 47.95
C GLY A 403 117.05 27.01 48.83
N GLY A 404 116.85 25.66 48.72
CA GLY A 404 117.82 24.60 49.09
C GLY A 404 117.33 23.19 49.57
N THR A 405 117.40 22.16 48.68
CA THR A 405 118.03 20.79 48.76
C THR A 405 117.69 19.70 49.81
N LEU A 406 117.99 18.38 49.58
CA LEU A 406 117.29 17.29 48.85
C LEU A 406 117.70 15.88 49.43
N ALA A 407 117.68 15.69 50.76
CA ALA A 407 118.06 14.40 51.40
C ALA A 407 116.98 13.80 52.34
N ASP A 408 115.86 14.49 52.57
CA ASP A 408 114.66 13.96 53.26
C ASP A 408 113.66 13.27 52.29
N ASP A 409 113.87 13.37 50.97
CA ASP A 409 112.90 13.01 49.92
C ASP A 409 112.56 11.51 49.82
N LEU A 410 113.39 10.61 50.37
CA LEU A 410 113.21 9.16 50.21
C LEU A 410 112.41 8.47 51.32
N LEU A 411 112.38 9.02 52.54
CA LEU A 411 111.52 8.54 53.63
C LEU A 411 110.14 9.21 53.60
N ASP A 412 110.05 10.43 53.06
CA ASP A 412 108.77 11.10 52.82
C ASP A 412 107.96 10.40 51.72
N ARG A 413 108.58 9.84 50.67
CA ARG A 413 107.82 9.16 49.59
C ARG A 413 106.96 7.99 50.06
N GLN A 414 107.42 7.18 51.01
CA GLN A 414 106.63 6.03 51.48
C GLN A 414 105.44 6.44 52.36
N ARG A 415 105.61 7.46 53.22
CA ARG A 415 104.48 8.04 53.96
C ARG A 415 103.51 8.76 53.03
N LEU A 416 104.03 9.50 52.06
CA LEU A 416 103.27 10.25 51.08
C LEU A 416 102.38 9.35 50.22
N THR A 417 102.86 8.18 49.76
CA THR A 417 102.02 7.25 48.98
C THR A 417 100.89 6.65 49.81
N ARG A 418 101.14 6.33 51.10
CA ARG A 418 100.11 5.84 52.02
C ARG A 418 99.05 6.91 52.29
N GLU A 419 99.48 8.12 52.63
CA GLU A 419 98.58 9.26 52.88
C GLU A 419 97.76 9.62 51.63
N ARG A 420 98.39 9.62 50.44
CA ARG A 420 97.70 9.84 49.16
C ARG A 420 96.62 8.81 48.91
N ALA A 421 96.92 7.51 49.04
CA ALA A 421 95.94 6.45 48.80
C ALA A 421 94.75 6.53 49.79
N THR A 422 95.00 6.87 51.07
CA THR A 422 93.91 7.08 52.03
C THR A 422 93.07 8.32 51.73
N ALA A 423 93.70 9.41 51.30
CA ALA A 423 93.01 10.65 50.97
C ALA A 423 92.16 10.48 49.69
N GLU A 424 92.70 9.83 48.66
CA GLU A 424 91.97 9.53 47.43
C GLU A 424 90.78 8.61 47.67
N PHE A 425 90.96 7.51 48.42
CA PHE A 425 89.85 6.63 48.79
C PHE A 425 88.76 7.36 49.58
N THR A 426 89.15 8.15 50.59
CA THR A 426 88.19 8.86 51.43
C THR A 426 87.44 9.90 50.62
N ASN A 427 88.12 10.63 49.74
CA ASN A 427 87.49 11.60 48.85
C ASN A 427 86.51 10.91 47.88
N GLN A 428 86.89 9.77 47.28
CA GLN A 428 86.02 9.02 46.37
C GLN A 428 84.78 8.45 47.07
N ILE A 429 84.92 7.94 48.30
CA ILE A 429 83.78 7.45 49.09
C ILE A 429 82.86 8.60 49.54
N ASP A 430 83.42 9.74 49.96
CA ASP A 430 82.62 10.90 50.37
C ASP A 430 81.93 11.58 49.19
N GLU A 431 82.57 11.59 48.02
CA GLU A 431 81.95 12.05 46.79
C GLU A 431 80.85 11.08 46.32
N ALA A 432 81.09 9.76 46.39
CA ALA A 432 80.07 8.76 46.09
C ALA A 432 78.86 8.86 47.03
N ALA A 433 79.10 9.10 48.33
CA ALA A 433 78.03 9.30 49.31
C ALA A 433 77.23 10.57 49.02
N ARG A 434 77.88 11.65 48.58
CA ARG A 434 77.20 12.89 48.14
C ARG A 434 76.41 12.69 46.86
N LYS A 435 76.93 11.94 45.88
CA LYS A 435 76.22 11.62 44.63
C LYS A 435 75.01 10.74 44.87
N LEU A 436 75.10 9.79 45.79
CA LEU A 436 73.97 8.99 46.25
C LEU A 436 72.92 9.86 46.97
N ALA A 437 73.35 10.76 47.86
CA ALA A 437 72.46 11.70 48.53
C ALA A 437 71.77 12.67 47.55
N ALA A 438 72.42 12.99 46.43
CA ALA A 438 71.86 13.74 45.32
C ALA A 438 70.99 12.90 44.36
N GLY A 439 70.79 11.61 44.63
CA GLY A 439 69.94 10.71 43.84
C GLY A 439 70.59 10.17 42.56
N ASN A 440 71.88 10.45 42.32
CA ASN A 440 72.60 9.95 41.15
C ASN A 440 73.36 8.67 41.50
N THR A 441 72.63 7.55 41.41
CA THR A 441 73.11 6.22 41.81
C THR A 441 74.19 5.66 40.88
N THR A 442 74.13 6.02 39.59
CA THR A 442 75.10 5.57 38.56
C THR A 442 76.48 6.14 38.82
N ASP A 443 76.58 7.46 39.04
CA ASP A 443 77.86 8.12 39.31
C ASP A 443 78.42 7.70 40.67
N ALA A 444 77.56 7.53 41.68
CA ALA A 444 77.96 7.02 42.98
C ALA A 444 78.60 5.63 42.88
N ARG A 445 78.04 4.71 42.07
CA ARG A 445 78.59 3.36 41.88
C ARG A 445 79.97 3.39 41.22
N ASN A 446 80.15 4.23 40.20
CA ASN A 446 81.42 4.37 39.51
C ASN A 446 82.52 4.89 40.43
N LEU A 447 82.20 5.85 41.30
CA LEU A 447 83.13 6.38 42.30
C LEU A 447 83.49 5.35 43.38
N VAL A 448 82.52 4.55 43.86
CA VAL A 448 82.79 3.45 44.80
C VAL A 448 83.68 2.38 44.17
N ALA A 449 83.44 2.02 42.91
CA ALA A 449 84.28 1.08 42.18
C ALA A 449 85.71 1.63 42.00
N GLY A 450 85.85 2.93 41.73
CA GLY A 450 87.14 3.61 41.68
C GLY A 450 87.88 3.56 43.03
N ALA A 451 87.17 3.81 44.14
CA ALA A 451 87.72 3.74 45.49
C ALA A 451 88.27 2.35 45.84
N ASP A 452 87.52 1.29 45.50
CA ASP A 452 87.96 -0.09 45.71
C ASP A 452 89.26 -0.41 44.93
N VAL A 453 89.36 0.05 43.68
CA VAL A 453 90.59 -0.11 42.87
C VAL A 453 91.77 0.65 43.47
N THR A 454 91.56 1.89 43.93
CA THR A 454 92.61 2.73 44.56
C THR A 454 93.24 2.03 45.77
N ILE A 455 92.43 1.45 46.67
CA ILE A 455 92.94 0.76 47.85
C ILE A 455 93.58 -0.58 47.51
N LYS A 456 93.02 -1.35 46.57
CA LYS A 456 93.63 -2.63 46.14
C LYS A 456 95.04 -2.44 45.60
N ASN A 457 95.27 -1.39 44.82
CA ASN A 457 96.59 -1.07 44.26
C ASN A 457 97.63 -0.64 45.31
N ALA A 458 97.19 -0.04 46.42
CA ALA A 458 98.07 0.42 47.50
C ALA A 458 98.15 -0.58 48.67
N SER A 459 97.53 -1.75 48.56
CA SER A 459 97.36 -2.73 49.65
C SER A 459 98.65 -3.21 50.31
N SER A 460 99.79 -3.23 49.60
CA SER A 460 101.10 -3.61 50.15
C SER A 460 101.64 -2.62 51.19
N TYR A 461 101.09 -1.40 51.25
CA TYR A 461 101.49 -0.33 52.17
C TYR A 461 100.57 -0.19 53.39
N PHE A 462 99.54 -1.04 53.50
CA PHE A 462 98.56 -1.04 54.58
C PHE A 462 98.58 -2.38 55.34
N SER A 463 98.15 -2.36 56.59
CA SER A 463 97.94 -3.60 57.33
C SER A 463 96.64 -4.28 56.88
N GLN A 464 96.57 -5.62 57.02
CA GLN A 464 95.41 -6.38 56.57
C GLN A 464 94.09 -5.90 57.21
N ALA A 465 94.13 -5.50 58.49
CA ALA A 465 92.95 -4.97 59.19
C ALA A 465 92.45 -3.63 58.63
N GLU A 466 93.33 -2.79 58.08
CA GLU A 466 92.96 -1.51 57.45
C GLU A 466 92.30 -1.73 56.08
N VAL A 467 92.81 -2.69 55.29
CA VAL A 467 92.23 -3.06 53.99
C VAL A 467 90.81 -3.60 54.15
N ASP A 468 90.58 -4.45 55.16
CA ASP A 468 89.25 -5.00 55.46
C ASP A 468 88.26 -3.89 55.89
N ALA A 469 88.74 -2.88 56.63
CA ALA A 469 87.92 -1.73 57.01
C ALA A 469 87.51 -0.87 55.80
N PHE A 470 88.40 -0.70 54.81
CA PHE A 470 88.08 -0.02 53.56
C PHE A 470 87.10 -0.82 52.71
N ALA A 471 87.29 -2.14 52.60
CA ALA A 471 86.38 -3.03 51.88
C ALA A 471 84.96 -3.01 52.46
N LYS A 472 84.83 -2.95 53.79
CA LYS A 472 83.52 -2.83 54.47
C LYS A 472 82.79 -1.53 54.10
N LYS A 473 83.50 -0.39 54.06
CA LYS A 473 82.91 0.90 53.66
C LYS A 473 82.42 0.90 52.22
N VAL A 474 83.16 0.27 51.30
CA VAL A 474 82.75 0.08 49.89
C VAL A 474 81.48 -0.76 49.81
N ALA A 475 81.42 -1.87 50.54
CA ALA A 475 80.26 -2.77 50.55
C ALA A 475 79.00 -2.09 51.10
N ASP A 476 79.13 -1.36 52.22
CA ASP A 476 78.01 -0.64 52.85
C ASP A 476 77.44 0.44 51.91
N LEU A 477 78.30 1.18 51.19
CA LEU A 477 77.85 2.19 50.25
C LEU A 477 77.18 1.57 49.01
N ASN A 478 77.72 0.47 48.48
CA ASN A 478 77.11 -0.26 47.37
C ASN A 478 75.73 -0.83 47.73
N GLY A 479 75.53 -1.31 48.96
CA GLY A 479 74.23 -1.75 49.45
C GLY A 479 73.20 -0.62 49.46
N LYS A 480 73.60 0.59 49.87
CA LYS A 480 72.74 1.78 49.84
C LYS A 480 72.40 2.22 48.41
N ILE A 481 73.36 2.15 47.48
CA ILE A 481 73.14 2.45 46.05
C ILE A 481 72.08 1.52 45.47
N ALA A 482 72.19 0.22 45.72
CA ALA A 482 71.23 -0.77 45.21
C ALA A 482 69.80 -0.52 45.74
N GLN A 483 69.64 -0.22 47.03
CA GLN A 483 68.33 0.10 47.62
C GLN A 483 67.71 1.36 47.02
N ALA A 484 68.51 2.40 46.77
CA ALA A 484 68.04 3.64 46.15
C ALA A 484 67.57 3.44 44.70
N GLU A 485 68.26 2.57 43.93
CA GLU A 485 67.87 2.23 42.55
C GLU A 485 66.55 1.46 42.47
N GLU A 486 66.33 0.49 43.36
CA GLU A 486 65.09 -0.28 43.41
C GLU A 486 63.89 0.64 43.73
N ALA A 487 64.06 1.54 44.69
CA ALA A 487 63.04 2.53 45.06
C ALA A 487 62.73 3.49 43.91
N ALA A 488 63.74 3.98 43.19
CA ALA A 488 63.57 4.88 42.04
C ALA A 488 62.90 4.17 40.84
N LYS A 489 63.17 2.88 40.61
CA LYS A 489 62.49 2.10 39.57
C LYS A 489 61.02 1.86 39.90
N ALA A 490 60.71 1.58 41.18
CA ALA A 490 59.34 1.35 41.63
C ALA A 490 58.48 2.62 41.48
N THR A 491 58.98 3.79 41.88
CA THR A 491 58.24 5.07 41.72
C THR A 491 58.03 5.42 40.25
N ALA A 492 59.05 5.30 39.41
CA ALA A 492 58.94 5.55 37.97
C ALA A 492 57.93 4.62 37.26
N ALA A 493 57.83 3.36 37.68
CA ALA A 493 56.84 2.43 37.15
C ALA A 493 55.40 2.85 37.52
N THR A 494 55.16 3.24 38.78
CA THR A 494 53.83 3.70 39.23
C THR A 494 53.39 4.99 38.55
N GLU A 495 54.29 5.96 38.35
CA GLU A 495 53.98 7.21 37.64
C GLU A 495 53.66 6.96 36.16
N ARG A 496 54.34 6.00 35.52
CA ARG A 496 54.09 5.62 34.13
C ARG A 496 52.74 4.93 33.97
N GLU A 497 52.37 4.05 34.89
CA GLU A 497 51.05 3.39 34.87
C GLU A 497 49.92 4.39 35.12
N ALA A 498 50.10 5.34 36.04
CA ALA A 498 49.14 6.40 36.30
C ALA A 498 48.94 7.32 35.08
N LYS A 499 50.03 7.68 34.37
CA LYS A 499 49.95 8.45 33.12
C LYS A 499 49.23 7.70 32.01
N LEU A 500 49.55 6.43 31.80
CA LEU A 500 48.88 5.61 30.78
C LEU A 500 47.38 5.43 31.05
N LYS A 501 46.97 5.28 32.32
CA LYS A 501 45.55 5.26 32.70
C LYS A 501 44.87 6.61 32.45
N ALA A 502 45.49 7.72 32.86
CA ALA A 502 44.94 9.05 32.63
C ALA A 502 44.79 9.37 31.13
N ASP A 503 45.77 8.99 30.29
CA ASP A 503 45.70 9.18 28.84
C ASP A 503 44.62 8.29 28.20
N ALA A 504 44.46 7.05 28.66
CA ALA A 504 43.40 6.15 28.21
C ALA A 504 42.00 6.66 28.59
N ASP A 505 41.83 7.17 29.81
CA ASP A 505 40.56 7.73 30.29
C ASP A 505 40.18 9.00 29.50
N LEU A 506 41.15 9.87 29.23
CA LEU A 506 40.95 11.09 28.44
C LEU A 506 40.61 10.76 26.98
N ALA A 507 41.24 9.74 26.39
CA ALA A 507 40.90 9.25 25.06
C ALA A 507 39.48 8.68 24.99
N GLN A 508 39.05 7.91 26.00
CA GLN A 508 37.68 7.40 26.08
C GLN A 508 36.65 8.52 26.26
N ALA A 509 36.96 9.55 27.05
CA ALA A 509 36.08 10.71 27.22
C ALA A 509 35.86 11.47 25.89
N ARG A 510 36.93 11.71 25.12
CA ARG A 510 36.83 12.36 23.79
C ARG A 510 35.97 11.56 22.81
N LEU A 511 36.15 10.23 22.76
CA LEU A 511 35.35 9.38 21.88
C LEU A 511 33.86 9.38 22.24
N LYS A 512 33.52 9.46 23.53
CA LYS A 512 32.12 9.59 23.98
C LYS A 512 31.52 10.94 23.56
N GLU A 513 32.27 12.04 23.75
CA GLU A 513 31.81 13.38 23.38
C GLU A 513 31.61 13.53 21.86
N GLU A 514 32.53 13.00 21.05
CA GLU A 514 32.36 12.96 19.59
C GLU A 514 31.14 12.14 19.16
N LYS A 515 30.90 11.00 19.82
CA LYS A 515 29.72 10.16 19.57
C LYS A 515 28.43 10.92 19.91
N GLU A 516 28.37 11.55 21.08
CA GLU A 516 27.21 12.34 21.51
C GLU A 516 26.92 13.50 20.56
N ARG A 517 27.97 14.23 20.12
CA ARG A 517 27.82 15.30 19.14
C ARG A 517 27.24 14.81 17.82
N ARG A 518 27.74 13.70 17.28
CA ARG A 518 27.19 13.08 16.05
C ARG A 518 25.74 12.66 16.21
N ILE A 519 25.36 12.14 17.39
CA ILE A 519 23.97 11.77 17.69
C ILE A 519 23.08 13.03 17.67
N VAL A 520 23.49 14.12 18.31
CA VAL A 520 22.72 15.38 18.34
C VAL A 520 22.56 15.97 16.93
N ASP A 521 23.63 15.98 16.14
CA ASP A 521 23.59 16.46 14.75
C ASP A 521 22.71 15.58 13.84
N ALA A 522 22.72 14.26 14.05
CA ALA A 522 21.83 13.36 13.33
C ALA A 522 20.36 13.56 13.73
N LEU A 523 20.07 13.75 15.02
CA LEU A 523 18.71 14.02 15.52
C LEU A 523 18.16 15.36 15.04
N SER A 524 19.00 16.39 14.88
CA SER A 524 18.56 17.67 14.28
C SER A 524 18.21 17.49 12.80
N ARG A 525 19.02 16.74 12.06
CA ARG A 525 18.75 16.40 10.65
C ARG A 525 17.46 15.60 10.46
N VAL A 526 17.15 14.67 11.37
CA VAL A 526 15.85 13.95 11.37
C VAL A 526 14.69 14.92 11.48
N ARG A 527 14.78 15.94 12.34
CA ARG A 527 13.71 16.96 12.46
C ARG A 527 13.55 17.78 11.20
N ASP A 528 14.64 18.12 10.52
CA ASP A 528 14.57 18.86 9.26
C ASP A 528 13.95 18.00 8.15
N LEU A 529 14.29 16.72 8.06
CA LEU A 529 13.63 15.76 7.16
C LEU A 529 12.15 15.55 7.49
N GLN A 530 11.76 15.59 8.77
CA GLN A 530 10.35 15.58 9.18
C GLN A 530 9.60 16.83 8.71
N LYS A 531 10.22 18.02 8.78
CA LYS A 531 9.63 19.26 8.23
C LYS A 531 9.46 19.18 6.71
N GLU A 532 10.40 18.55 6.03
CA GLU A 532 10.35 18.29 4.58
C GLU A 532 9.43 17.12 4.18
N GLN A 533 8.82 16.42 5.15
CA GLN A 533 8.01 15.21 4.94
C GLN A 533 8.75 14.01 4.29
N LYS A 534 10.08 13.98 4.39
CA LYS A 534 10.93 12.90 3.88
C LYS A 534 11.14 11.80 4.92
N TYR A 535 10.06 11.12 5.29
CA TYR A 535 10.06 10.13 6.38
C TYR A 535 10.93 8.89 6.14
N ASN A 536 11.15 8.51 4.88
CA ASN A 536 12.04 7.37 4.53
C ASN A 536 13.51 7.69 4.81
N GLU A 537 13.97 8.88 4.42
CA GLU A 537 15.32 9.36 4.73
C GLU A 537 15.48 9.60 6.22
N ALA A 538 14.45 10.14 6.89
CA ALA A 538 14.46 10.35 8.33
C ALA A 538 14.63 9.03 9.10
N LEU A 539 13.97 7.94 8.68
CA LEU A 539 14.15 6.61 9.28
C LEU A 539 15.58 6.07 9.11
N GLN A 540 16.20 6.26 7.94
CA GLN A 540 17.58 5.83 7.73
C GLN A 540 18.55 6.53 8.69
N ILE A 541 18.35 7.83 8.93
CA ILE A 541 19.17 8.58 9.89
C ILE A 541 18.87 8.15 11.33
N VAL A 542 17.61 7.86 11.69
CA VAL A 542 17.25 7.32 13.01
C VAL A 542 17.89 5.94 13.24
N ASP A 543 17.90 5.07 12.23
CA ASP A 543 18.56 3.76 12.31
C ASP A 543 20.09 3.91 12.45
N GLN A 544 20.69 4.92 11.82
CA GLN A 544 22.10 5.26 12.02
C GLN A 544 22.39 5.72 13.46
N VAL A 545 21.47 6.48 14.08
CA VAL A 545 21.56 6.85 15.50
C VAL A 545 21.46 5.61 16.39
N LEU A 546 20.52 4.70 16.10
CA LEU A 546 20.36 3.44 16.84
C LEU A 546 21.56 2.49 16.66
N TYR A 547 22.27 2.56 15.53
CA TYR A 547 23.52 1.81 15.34
C TYR A 547 24.65 2.36 16.22
N LEU A 548 24.75 3.68 16.36
CA LEU A 548 25.73 4.31 17.25
C LEU A 548 25.37 4.05 18.72
N ASP A 549 24.11 4.24 19.10
CA ASP A 549 23.60 4.01 20.45
C ASP A 549 22.28 3.21 20.43
N PRO A 550 22.34 1.88 20.59
CA PRO A 550 21.16 1.00 20.55
C PRO A 550 20.09 1.31 21.60
N ASN A 551 20.46 1.97 22.70
CA ASN A 551 19.55 2.23 23.83
C ASN A 551 19.07 3.68 23.89
N ASN A 552 19.28 4.49 22.84
CA ASN A 552 18.87 5.88 22.84
C ASN A 552 17.33 6.02 22.84
N PRO A 553 16.71 6.56 23.92
CA PRO A 553 15.25 6.63 24.04
C PRO A 553 14.61 7.56 23.00
N ALA A 554 15.30 8.65 22.62
CA ALA A 554 14.78 9.61 21.65
C ALA A 554 14.70 8.99 20.24
N ALA A 555 15.70 8.18 19.86
CA ALA A 555 15.74 7.54 18.55
C ALA A 555 14.64 6.46 18.40
N HIS A 556 14.37 5.65 19.43
CA HIS A 556 13.26 4.69 19.40
C HIS A 556 11.89 5.36 19.25
N ILE A 557 11.64 6.43 20.03
CA ILE A 557 10.39 7.21 19.92
C ILE A 557 10.24 7.85 18.54
N LEU A 558 11.33 8.41 17.99
CA LEU A 558 11.32 8.98 16.66
C LEU A 558 11.06 7.91 15.59
N ARG A 559 11.67 6.73 15.70
CA ARG A 559 11.41 5.62 14.76
C ARG A 559 9.94 5.24 14.74
N ASP A 560 9.35 5.06 15.92
CA ASP A 560 7.95 4.62 16.05
C ASP A 560 7.00 5.71 15.54
N SER A 561 7.18 6.96 15.96
CA SER A 561 6.37 8.10 15.50
C SER A 561 6.49 8.37 14.00
N ILE A 562 7.70 8.30 13.43
CA ILE A 562 7.92 8.47 11.99
C ILE A 562 7.27 7.31 11.22
N ASN A 563 7.40 6.07 11.71
CA ASN A 563 6.72 4.93 11.10
C ASN A 563 5.20 5.11 11.14
N ASP A 564 4.61 5.53 12.26
CA ASP A 564 3.17 5.76 12.38
C ASP A 564 2.67 6.85 11.42
N VAL A 565 3.38 7.97 11.34
CA VAL A 565 3.06 9.05 10.39
C VAL A 565 3.19 8.57 8.94
N ARG A 566 4.24 7.79 8.61
CA ARG A 566 4.41 7.18 7.28
C ARG A 566 3.24 6.26 6.94
N GLN A 567 2.85 5.38 7.86
CA GLN A 567 1.71 4.48 7.66
C GLN A 567 0.41 5.26 7.48
N TYR A 568 0.19 6.32 8.27
CA TYR A 568 -0.97 7.19 8.12
C TYR A 568 -0.98 7.89 6.75
N GLN A 569 0.17 8.36 6.26
CA GLN A 569 0.26 8.95 4.93
C GLN A 569 -0.09 7.94 3.83
N ILE A 570 0.49 6.74 3.86
CA ILE A 570 0.19 5.65 2.92
C ILE A 570 -1.30 5.31 2.97
N TYR A 571 -1.87 5.14 4.17
CA TYR A 571 -3.30 4.90 4.36
C TYR A 571 -4.16 6.04 3.79
N SER A 572 -3.78 7.30 4.03
CA SER A 572 -4.50 8.47 3.52
C SER A 572 -4.44 8.58 1.99
N GLN A 573 -3.33 8.17 1.37
CA GLN A 573 -3.17 8.11 -0.08
C GLN A 573 -4.01 6.99 -0.65
N TYR A 574 -3.94 5.79 -0.07
CA TYR A 574 -4.77 4.65 -0.43
C TYR A 574 -6.26 5.02 -0.35
N LYS A 575 -6.73 5.60 0.77
CA LYS A 575 -8.12 6.03 0.94
C LYS A 575 -8.56 7.05 -0.12
N ARG A 576 -7.67 7.98 -0.50
CA ARG A 576 -7.94 8.95 -1.58
C ARG A 576 -8.01 8.28 -2.96
N LEU A 577 -7.10 7.35 -3.25
CA LEU A 577 -7.08 6.61 -4.51
C LEU A 577 -8.30 5.69 -4.64
N THR A 578 -8.65 4.95 -3.59
CA THR A 578 -9.86 4.13 -3.53
C THR A 578 -11.10 4.98 -3.68
N GLY A 579 -11.18 6.12 -2.96
CA GLY A 579 -12.28 7.06 -3.10
C GLY A 579 -12.44 7.55 -4.54
N ARG A 580 -11.34 7.96 -5.19
CA ARG A 580 -11.34 8.37 -6.60
C ARG A 580 -11.77 7.22 -7.54
N GLY A 581 -11.29 6.01 -7.32
CA GLY A 581 -11.65 4.83 -8.10
C GLY A 581 -13.13 4.48 -8.00
N ILE A 582 -13.72 4.56 -6.80
CA ILE A 582 -15.16 4.35 -6.58
C ILE A 582 -15.97 5.43 -7.30
N GLN A 583 -15.60 6.71 -7.15
CA GLN A 583 -16.28 7.80 -7.83
C GLN A 583 -16.23 7.66 -9.36
N GLN A 584 -15.10 7.23 -9.91
CA GLN A 584 -14.99 6.94 -11.34
C GLN A 584 -15.93 5.78 -11.75
N ALA A 585 -15.96 4.68 -11.00
CA ALA A 585 -16.85 3.55 -11.28
C ALA A 585 -18.34 3.93 -11.17
N GLU A 586 -18.71 4.80 -10.22
CA GLU A 586 -20.06 5.37 -10.11
C GLU A 586 -20.39 6.22 -11.33
N MET A 587 -19.48 7.07 -11.78
CA MET A 587 -19.65 7.87 -13.00
C MET A 587 -19.82 6.99 -14.24
N ASP A 588 -18.99 5.97 -14.41
CA ASP A 588 -19.09 5.00 -15.50
C ASP A 588 -20.43 4.25 -15.48
N THR A 589 -20.94 3.92 -14.28
CA THR A 589 -22.26 3.29 -14.09
C THR A 589 -23.40 4.24 -14.47
N HIS A 590 -23.33 5.50 -14.04
CA HIS A 590 -24.30 6.53 -14.42
C HIS A 590 -24.31 6.81 -15.92
N GLU A 591 -23.14 6.78 -16.56
CA GLU A 591 -23.04 6.89 -18.01
C GLU A 591 -23.66 5.68 -18.72
N ALA A 592 -23.40 4.47 -18.23
CA ALA A 592 -23.97 3.24 -18.82
C ALA A 592 -25.50 3.12 -18.65
N LEU A 593 -26.07 3.75 -17.61
CA LEU A 593 -27.53 3.84 -17.41
C LEU A 593 -28.21 4.83 -18.35
N ARG A 594 -27.46 5.71 -19.03
CA ARG A 594 -27.99 6.69 -19.96
C ARG A 594 -28.54 5.97 -21.20
N PRO A 595 -29.83 6.07 -21.52
CA PRO A 595 -30.37 5.57 -22.78
C PRO A 595 -29.69 6.27 -23.97
N PRO A 596 -29.46 5.57 -25.09
CA PRO A 596 -28.86 6.16 -26.28
C PRO A 596 -29.83 7.17 -26.91
N LEU A 597 -29.29 8.22 -27.52
CA LEU A 597 -30.11 9.23 -28.21
C LEU A 597 -30.33 8.86 -29.68
N HIS A 598 -29.37 8.15 -30.28
CA HIS A 598 -29.41 7.72 -31.66
C HIS A 598 -29.21 6.20 -31.75
N LEU A 599 -29.44 5.64 -32.94
CA LEU A 599 -29.17 4.22 -33.18
C LEU A 599 -27.68 3.89 -32.98
N MET A 600 -26.80 4.83 -33.35
CA MET A 600 -25.34 4.72 -33.24
C MET A 600 -24.80 6.05 -32.69
N ASP A 601 -24.11 5.99 -31.57
CA ASP A 601 -23.48 7.14 -30.92
C ASP A 601 -21.95 7.03 -31.02
N PHE A 602 -21.27 8.15 -31.26
CA PHE A 602 -19.82 8.25 -31.36
C PHE A 602 -19.22 8.91 -30.11
N PRO A 603 -17.99 8.56 -29.72
CA PRO A 603 -17.32 9.24 -28.61
C PRO A 603 -16.96 10.69 -28.99
N THR A 604 -16.83 11.56 -27.99
CA THR A 604 -16.62 13.01 -28.20
C THR A 604 -15.26 13.34 -28.82
N ASP A 605 -14.26 12.48 -28.65
CA ASP A 605 -12.88 12.63 -29.13
C ASP A 605 -12.62 11.93 -30.48
N TRP A 606 -13.66 11.42 -31.14
CA TRP A 606 -13.57 10.65 -32.39
C TRP A 606 -12.70 11.27 -33.50
N PRO A 607 -12.75 12.60 -33.78
CA PRO A 607 -11.90 13.21 -34.80
C PRO A 607 -10.40 13.11 -34.49
N SER A 608 -10.02 13.27 -33.22
CA SER A 608 -8.61 13.22 -32.80
C SER A 608 -8.03 11.81 -32.91
N LYS A 609 -8.80 10.79 -32.49
CA LYS A 609 -8.45 9.37 -32.68
C LYS A 609 -8.28 9.00 -34.14
N THR A 610 -9.16 9.51 -35.00
CA THR A 610 -9.07 9.30 -36.45
C THR A 610 -7.76 9.85 -37.02
N TYR A 611 -7.33 11.03 -36.58
CA TYR A 611 -6.08 11.65 -37.05
C TYR A 611 -4.85 10.86 -36.59
N LEU A 612 -4.75 10.57 -35.28
CA LEU A 612 -3.59 9.88 -34.69
C LEU A 612 -3.38 8.47 -35.28
N ARG A 613 -4.47 7.71 -35.51
CA ARG A 613 -4.40 6.35 -36.04
C ARG A 613 -4.04 6.29 -37.53
N THR A 614 -4.22 7.39 -38.27
CA THR A 614 -3.85 7.47 -39.68
C THR A 614 -2.34 7.67 -39.88
N GLU A 615 -1.66 8.35 -38.95
CA GLU A 615 -0.23 8.72 -39.09
C GLU A 615 0.77 7.65 -38.57
N MET A 616 0.36 6.75 -37.67
CA MET A 616 1.28 5.80 -37.01
C MET A 616 1.81 4.64 -37.89
N GLY A 617 1.50 4.58 -39.18
CA GLY A 617 1.89 3.46 -40.07
C GLY A 617 3.35 3.42 -40.57
N GLY A 618 4.26 4.27 -40.05
CA GLY A 618 5.64 4.42 -40.53
C GLY A 618 6.66 3.46 -39.91
N ALA A 619 7.54 2.88 -40.73
CA ALA A 619 8.53 1.87 -40.34
C ALA A 619 9.53 2.39 -39.28
N MET A 620 9.82 1.56 -38.25
CA MET A 620 10.82 1.87 -37.23
C MET A 620 12.24 1.46 -37.71
N GLU A 621 13.07 2.45 -38.01
CA GLU A 621 14.51 2.32 -38.31
C GLU A 621 15.38 2.74 -37.11
N SER A 622 16.68 2.40 -37.09
CA SER A 622 17.59 2.75 -35.98
C SER A 622 17.64 4.27 -35.74
N PRO A 623 17.83 4.76 -34.49
CA PRO A 623 17.77 6.19 -34.20
C PRO A 623 18.74 7.04 -35.02
N GLU A 624 19.93 6.52 -35.30
CA GLU A 624 20.98 7.17 -36.08
C GLU A 624 20.66 7.17 -37.58
N ASN A 625 20.23 6.03 -38.12
CA ASN A 625 19.83 5.93 -39.53
C ASN A 625 18.55 6.73 -39.82
N ARG A 626 17.62 6.80 -38.87
CA ARG A 626 16.42 7.64 -38.98
C ARG A 626 16.77 9.11 -39.04
N LYS A 627 17.72 9.59 -38.22
CA LYS A 627 18.20 10.98 -38.27
C LYS A 627 18.81 11.30 -39.64
N ALA A 628 19.63 10.40 -40.18
CA ALA A 628 20.22 10.57 -41.51
C ALA A 628 19.17 10.54 -42.64
N ILE A 629 18.24 9.58 -42.63
CA ILE A 629 17.17 9.48 -43.64
C ILE A 629 16.19 10.66 -43.52
N ALA A 630 15.80 11.04 -42.31
CA ALA A 630 14.94 12.20 -42.08
C ALA A 630 15.63 13.51 -42.47
N ALA A 631 16.94 13.65 -42.27
CA ALA A 631 17.71 14.79 -42.75
C ALA A 631 17.79 14.84 -44.28
N LEU A 632 17.89 13.69 -44.96
CA LEU A 632 17.85 13.59 -46.42
C LEU A 632 16.45 13.84 -47.00
N GLU A 633 15.39 13.42 -46.31
CA GLU A 633 14.00 13.60 -46.76
C GLU A 633 13.44 14.99 -46.44
N GLY A 634 13.75 15.52 -45.26
CA GLY A 634 13.21 16.77 -44.74
C GLY A 634 13.85 18.03 -45.33
N LYS A 635 15.14 18.00 -45.69
CA LYS A 635 15.83 19.16 -46.26
C LYS A 635 15.64 19.21 -47.77
N LYS A 636 14.92 20.23 -48.24
CA LYS A 636 14.77 20.56 -49.66
C LYS A 636 15.97 21.38 -50.12
N ILE A 637 16.60 20.97 -51.22
CA ILE A 637 17.79 21.63 -51.78
C ILE A 637 17.56 22.00 -53.24
N PRO A 638 17.95 23.22 -53.68
CA PRO A 638 17.96 23.57 -55.09
C PRO A 638 19.12 22.84 -55.79
N VAL A 639 18.85 22.19 -56.93
CA VAL A 639 19.85 21.40 -57.64
C VAL A 639 20.02 21.91 -59.07
N GLN A 640 21.16 22.58 -59.31
CA GLN A 640 21.58 23.05 -60.63
C GLN A 640 23.03 22.65 -60.90
N PHE A 641 23.25 21.37 -61.18
CA PHE A 641 24.55 20.84 -61.59
C PHE A 641 24.73 21.00 -63.11
N LYS A 642 25.67 21.87 -63.51
CA LYS A 642 26.10 22.05 -64.91
C LYS A 642 27.56 21.63 -65.03
N GLY A 643 27.79 20.37 -65.36
CA GLY A 643 29.13 19.79 -65.54
C GLY A 643 29.89 19.68 -64.23
N VAL A 644 29.22 19.46 -63.10
CA VAL A 644 29.86 19.32 -61.78
C VAL A 644 30.42 17.89 -61.66
N SER A 645 31.59 17.72 -61.02
CA SER A 645 32.14 16.37 -60.76
C SER A 645 31.33 15.66 -59.68
N LEU A 646 31.19 14.34 -59.77
CA LEU A 646 30.42 13.53 -58.84
C LEU A 646 30.83 13.75 -57.37
N ASP A 647 32.13 13.82 -57.10
CA ASP A 647 32.66 14.11 -55.76
C ASP A 647 32.15 15.44 -55.20
N LYS A 648 32.10 16.48 -56.03
CA LYS A 648 31.56 17.80 -55.64
C LYS A 648 30.04 17.80 -55.49
N ALA A 649 29.33 16.99 -56.28
CA ALA A 649 27.89 16.83 -56.17
C ALA A 649 27.50 16.11 -54.87
N LEU A 650 28.25 15.07 -54.47
CA LEU A 650 28.06 14.38 -53.19
C LEU A 650 28.42 15.27 -52.00
N ALA A 651 29.54 16.02 -52.09
CA ALA A 651 29.93 16.98 -51.06
C ALA A 651 28.87 18.11 -50.87
N TYR A 652 28.26 18.58 -51.96
CA TYR A 652 27.16 19.56 -51.91
C TYR A 652 25.94 19.02 -51.15
N ILE A 653 25.58 17.75 -51.40
CA ILE A 653 24.47 17.10 -50.71
C ILE A 653 24.81 16.90 -49.22
N ALA A 654 26.03 16.44 -48.90
CA ALA A 654 26.50 16.28 -47.53
C ALA A 654 26.50 17.61 -46.75
N GLN A 655 27.01 18.69 -47.35
CA GLN A 655 27.10 20.00 -46.73
C GLN A 655 25.72 20.60 -46.43
N ASN A 656 24.76 20.47 -47.34
CA ASN A 656 23.42 21.01 -47.14
C ASN A 656 22.60 20.16 -46.16
N THR A 657 22.81 18.84 -46.15
CA THR A 657 22.04 17.92 -45.29
C THR A 657 22.64 17.77 -43.90
N GLN A 658 23.92 18.08 -43.71
CA GLN A 658 24.70 17.78 -42.49
C GLN A 658 24.72 16.28 -42.16
N VAL A 659 24.64 15.44 -43.20
CA VAL A 659 24.78 13.99 -43.10
C VAL A 659 26.08 13.61 -43.80
N ASP A 660 26.88 12.75 -43.17
CA ASP A 660 28.13 12.29 -43.76
C ASP A 660 27.83 11.36 -44.94
N VAL A 661 28.26 11.76 -46.14
CA VAL A 661 28.12 10.98 -47.38
C VAL A 661 29.51 10.51 -47.80
N THR A 662 29.70 9.21 -47.83
CA THR A 662 30.95 8.55 -48.22
C THR A 662 30.75 7.77 -49.51
N ALA A 663 31.73 7.80 -50.41
CA ALA A 663 31.69 7.05 -51.65
C ALA A 663 32.81 5.99 -51.67
N ASN A 664 32.47 4.74 -51.92
CA ASN A 664 33.44 3.67 -52.08
C ASN A 664 33.98 3.68 -53.53
N TRP A 665 35.00 4.50 -53.76
CA TRP A 665 35.62 4.70 -55.07
C TRP A 665 36.23 3.44 -55.68
N GLU A 666 36.69 2.49 -54.85
CA GLU A 666 37.20 1.20 -55.32
C GLU A 666 36.11 0.39 -56.01
N SER A 667 34.91 0.34 -55.42
CA SER A 667 33.74 -0.31 -56.02
C SER A 667 33.13 0.44 -57.20
N LEU A 668 33.21 1.77 -57.20
CA LEU A 668 32.66 2.59 -58.29
C LEU A 668 33.55 2.53 -59.53
N LYS A 669 34.87 2.39 -59.35
CA LYS A 669 35.82 2.24 -60.44
C LYS A 669 35.64 0.91 -61.19
N SER A 670 35.26 -0.17 -60.50
CA SER A 670 35.00 -1.48 -61.15
C SER A 670 33.79 -1.48 -62.09
N ILE A 671 32.90 -0.49 -61.96
CA ILE A 671 31.73 -0.28 -62.85
C ILE A 671 31.90 0.92 -63.80
N GLY A 672 33.13 1.45 -63.90
CA GLY A 672 33.49 2.54 -64.83
C GLY A 672 33.13 3.96 -64.36
N VAL A 673 32.82 4.16 -63.07
CA VAL A 673 32.48 5.48 -62.51
C VAL A 673 33.69 6.06 -61.78
N GLU A 674 34.23 7.16 -62.31
CA GLU A 674 35.35 7.90 -61.71
C GLU A 674 34.87 9.10 -60.86
N PRO A 675 35.65 9.56 -59.86
CA PRO A 675 35.31 10.76 -59.07
C PRO A 675 35.09 12.04 -59.89
N THR A 676 35.72 12.10 -61.07
CA THR A 676 35.65 13.21 -62.03
C THR A 676 34.44 13.14 -62.98
N ALA A 677 33.62 12.08 -62.88
CA ALA A 677 32.43 11.90 -63.71
C ALA A 677 31.52 13.13 -63.63
N ARG A 678 31.09 13.63 -64.80
CA ARG A 678 30.35 14.89 -64.92
C ARG A 678 28.85 14.63 -64.78
N VAL A 679 28.21 15.33 -63.86
CA VAL A 679 26.77 15.27 -63.58
C VAL A 679 26.11 16.55 -64.09
N ASN A 680 25.02 16.40 -64.84
CA ASN A 680 24.25 17.47 -65.46
C ASN A 680 22.78 17.38 -65.02
N LEU A 681 22.44 17.90 -63.84
CA LEU A 681 21.10 17.82 -63.27
C LEU A 681 20.57 19.22 -62.98
N SER A 682 19.51 19.63 -63.68
CA SER A 682 18.82 20.89 -63.43
C SER A 682 17.36 20.61 -63.08
N LEU A 683 17.00 20.86 -61.82
CA LEU A 683 15.65 20.69 -61.31
C LEU A 683 15.04 22.08 -61.05
N ILE A 684 13.80 22.30 -61.48
CA ILE A 684 13.13 23.61 -61.45
C ILE A 684 12.63 23.95 -60.03
N ASN A 685 12.27 22.93 -59.25
CA ASN A 685 11.74 23.08 -57.90
C ASN A 685 12.74 22.50 -56.88
N ASP A 686 12.72 23.04 -55.66
CA ASP A 686 13.47 22.50 -54.53
C ASP A 686 12.96 21.10 -54.20
N VAL A 687 13.83 20.10 -54.36
CA VAL A 687 13.53 18.69 -54.12
C VAL A 687 14.21 18.21 -52.84
N SER A 688 13.67 17.16 -52.20
CA SER A 688 14.35 16.56 -51.05
C SER A 688 15.74 16.07 -51.45
N ALA A 689 16.70 16.20 -50.53
CA ALA A 689 18.08 15.78 -50.77
C ALA A 689 18.21 14.28 -51.11
N LYS A 690 17.30 13.44 -50.59
CA LYS A 690 17.14 12.02 -51.00
C LYS A 690 16.83 11.89 -52.49
N THR A 691 15.87 12.68 -52.98
CA THR A 691 15.49 12.68 -54.39
C THR A 691 16.62 13.23 -55.26
N ALA A 692 17.29 14.30 -54.80
CA ALA A 692 18.46 14.85 -55.46
C ALA A 692 19.59 13.81 -55.60
N LEU A 693 19.93 13.12 -54.51
CA LEU A 693 20.93 12.06 -54.49
C LEU A 693 20.55 10.93 -55.47
N GLN A 694 19.32 10.43 -55.42
CA GLN A 694 18.86 9.39 -56.34
C GLN A 694 18.97 9.82 -57.81
N ARG A 695 18.61 11.07 -58.15
CA ARG A 695 18.70 11.59 -59.52
C ARG A 695 20.14 11.78 -59.99
N VAL A 696 21.05 12.16 -59.09
CA VAL A 696 22.49 12.24 -59.39
C VAL A 696 23.05 10.85 -59.69
N LEU A 697 22.72 9.85 -58.87
CA LEU A 697 23.18 8.48 -59.04
C LEU A 697 22.55 7.81 -60.29
N ASP A 698 21.29 8.12 -60.59
CA ASP A 698 20.60 7.64 -61.80
C ASP A 698 21.27 8.10 -63.11
N GLN A 699 21.98 9.23 -63.08
CA GLN A 699 22.65 9.79 -64.26
C GLN A 699 23.98 9.08 -64.59
N LEU A 700 24.46 8.22 -63.68
CA LEU A 700 25.73 7.48 -63.78
C LEU A 700 25.54 6.02 -64.20
N LYS A 701 24.43 5.69 -64.88
CA LYS A 701 24.15 4.34 -65.36
C LYS A 701 25.13 3.95 -66.48
N THR A 702 25.84 2.83 -66.29
CA THR A 702 26.73 2.20 -67.29
C THR A 702 26.00 1.04 -68.00
N ASP A 703 26.36 0.73 -69.25
CA ASP A 703 25.68 -0.16 -70.22
C ASP A 703 25.57 -1.67 -69.89
N GLY A 704 25.51 -2.08 -68.62
CA GLY A 704 25.19 -3.48 -68.31
C GLY A 704 25.02 -3.76 -66.83
N SER A 705 23.78 -4.02 -66.38
CA SER A 705 23.32 -4.51 -65.06
C SER A 705 23.90 -3.88 -63.77
N SER A 706 24.88 -2.99 -63.90
CA SER A 706 25.75 -2.49 -62.85
C SER A 706 25.37 -1.05 -62.60
N ARG A 707 24.59 -0.83 -61.56
CA ARG A 707 24.10 0.48 -61.15
C ARG A 707 24.87 0.97 -59.92
N VAL A 708 24.95 2.28 -59.76
CA VAL A 708 25.35 2.89 -58.48
C VAL A 708 24.12 2.89 -57.58
N ASP A 709 24.27 2.45 -56.34
CA ASP A 709 23.20 2.46 -55.35
C ASP A 709 23.71 3.15 -54.06
N TRP A 710 22.85 3.35 -53.07
CA TRP A 710 23.25 3.90 -51.77
C TRP A 710 22.51 3.23 -50.61
N ALA A 711 23.16 3.18 -49.45
CA ALA A 711 22.59 2.67 -48.20
C ALA A 711 23.02 3.53 -47.01
N VAL A 712 22.24 3.55 -45.93
CA VAL A 712 22.58 4.25 -44.69
C VAL A 712 22.97 3.23 -43.63
N ASN A 713 24.21 3.31 -43.16
CA ASN A 713 24.73 2.48 -42.08
C ASN A 713 25.34 3.39 -41.01
N ASP A 714 24.98 3.18 -39.74
CA ASP A 714 25.48 3.92 -38.58
C ASP A 714 25.38 5.46 -38.74
N GLY A 715 24.28 5.95 -39.34
CA GLY A 715 24.05 7.37 -39.61
C GLY A 715 24.84 7.96 -40.80
N ILE A 716 25.62 7.16 -41.51
CA ILE A 716 26.43 7.56 -42.67
C ILE A 716 25.82 7.03 -43.97
N VAL A 717 25.73 7.87 -44.99
CA VAL A 717 25.30 7.47 -46.33
C VAL A 717 26.50 6.91 -47.08
N ASN A 718 26.46 5.62 -47.43
CA ASN A 718 27.48 4.96 -48.24
C ASN A 718 26.99 4.81 -49.69
N VAL A 719 27.74 5.37 -50.64
CA VAL A 719 27.50 5.28 -52.09
C VAL A 719 28.52 4.33 -52.70
N ALA A 720 28.05 3.27 -53.34
CA ALA A 720 28.92 2.22 -53.89
C ALA A 720 28.25 1.52 -55.07
N SER A 721 28.96 0.58 -55.73
CA SER A 721 28.31 -0.26 -56.74
C SER A 721 27.16 -1.07 -56.12
N ALA A 722 26.10 -1.32 -56.89
CA ALA A 722 24.97 -2.10 -56.41
C ALA A 722 25.37 -3.52 -55.96
N GLU A 723 26.39 -4.12 -56.57
CA GLU A 723 26.94 -5.40 -56.12
C GLU A 723 27.61 -5.30 -54.75
N THR A 724 28.36 -4.22 -54.50
CA THR A 724 29.00 -3.98 -53.21
C THR A 724 27.98 -3.68 -52.11
N ILE A 725 26.93 -2.90 -52.42
CA ILE A 725 25.85 -2.60 -51.47
C ILE A 725 24.99 -3.84 -51.19
N LYS A 726 24.75 -4.68 -52.20
CA LYS A 726 24.12 -6.01 -51.99
C LYS A 726 24.96 -6.90 -51.08
N ARG A 727 26.29 -6.87 -51.19
CA ARG A 727 27.20 -7.63 -50.31
C ARG A 727 27.30 -7.09 -48.88
N GLN A 728 26.95 -5.82 -48.65
CA GLN A 728 26.86 -5.23 -47.32
C GLN A 728 25.60 -5.73 -46.60
N THR A 729 25.68 -6.96 -46.12
CA THR A 729 24.63 -7.59 -45.31
C THR A 729 24.98 -7.46 -43.83
N SER A 730 23.97 -7.21 -43.00
CA SER A 730 24.05 -7.37 -41.56
C SER A 730 23.25 -8.60 -41.15
N THR A 731 23.57 -9.19 -40.00
CA THR A 731 22.77 -10.28 -39.43
C THR A 731 22.01 -9.76 -38.23
N LEU A 732 20.68 -9.73 -38.33
CA LEU A 732 19.80 -9.34 -37.25
C LEU A 732 18.95 -10.52 -36.79
N THR A 733 18.64 -10.50 -35.50
CA THR A 733 17.88 -11.55 -34.82
C THR A 733 16.47 -11.02 -34.52
N TYR A 734 15.44 -11.73 -34.97
CA TYR A 734 14.04 -11.38 -34.80
C TYR A 734 13.29 -12.45 -34.00
N ASN A 735 12.85 -12.14 -32.79
CA ASN A 735 12.00 -13.05 -32.03
C ASN A 735 10.56 -13.00 -32.59
N ILE A 736 10.01 -14.14 -33.01
CA ILE A 736 8.64 -14.25 -33.51
C ILE A 736 7.75 -15.13 -32.62
N THR A 737 8.22 -15.49 -31.42
CA THR A 737 7.53 -16.40 -30.50
C THR A 737 6.13 -15.89 -30.15
N ASP A 738 6.00 -14.57 -30.03
CA ASP A 738 4.73 -13.86 -29.85
C ASP A 738 3.76 -14.11 -31.02
N LEU A 739 4.26 -14.11 -32.26
CA LEU A 739 3.50 -14.41 -33.48
C LEU A 739 3.20 -15.92 -33.66
N LEU A 740 3.86 -16.80 -32.91
CA LEU A 740 3.68 -18.26 -33.01
C LEU A 740 2.63 -18.83 -32.05
N LEU A 741 2.19 -18.08 -31.05
CA LEU A 741 1.15 -18.52 -30.13
C LEU A 741 -0.18 -18.68 -30.89
N GLU A 742 -1.00 -19.68 -30.55
CA GLU A 742 -2.35 -19.79 -31.11
C GLU A 742 -3.33 -19.25 -30.08
N VAL A 743 -4.26 -18.40 -30.53
CA VAL A 743 -5.32 -17.96 -29.65
C VAL A 743 -6.49 -18.92 -29.83
N PRO A 744 -6.87 -19.69 -28.80
CA PRO A 744 -7.96 -20.65 -28.91
C PRO A 744 -9.31 -19.94 -29.06
N ASP A 745 -10.16 -20.47 -29.94
CA ASP A 745 -11.56 -20.07 -30.06
C ASP A 745 -12.40 -20.80 -28.99
N TYR A 746 -13.20 -20.05 -28.23
CA TYR A 746 -14.11 -20.60 -27.23
C TYR A 746 -15.56 -20.57 -27.74
N LYS A 747 -15.86 -21.47 -28.68
CA LYS A 747 -17.21 -21.60 -29.29
C LYS A 747 -18.16 -22.44 -28.44
N ASP A 748 -17.62 -23.32 -27.61
CA ASP A 748 -18.40 -24.20 -26.74
C ASP A 748 -18.92 -23.41 -25.52
N VAL A 749 -20.13 -22.88 -25.62
CA VAL A 749 -20.85 -22.33 -24.47
C VAL A 749 -21.28 -23.50 -23.58
N PRO A 750 -20.82 -23.59 -22.31
CA PRO A 750 -21.14 -24.73 -21.47
C PRO A 750 -22.64 -24.83 -21.19
N GLU A 751 -23.26 -25.93 -21.60
CA GLU A 751 -24.55 -26.36 -21.04
C GLU A 751 -24.27 -27.04 -19.70
N LEU A 752 -24.26 -26.26 -18.62
CA LEU A 752 -24.15 -26.78 -17.26
C LEU A 752 -25.44 -27.52 -16.91
N ASP A 753 -25.46 -28.83 -17.11
CA ASP A 753 -26.48 -29.69 -16.54
C ASP A 753 -26.07 -30.07 -15.11
N LEU A 754 -26.78 -29.53 -14.11
CA LEU A 754 -26.53 -29.84 -12.71
C LEU A 754 -26.71 -31.34 -12.43
N ALA A 755 -27.51 -32.06 -13.24
CA ALA A 755 -27.63 -33.51 -13.17
C ALA A 755 -26.32 -34.21 -13.55
N ARG A 756 -25.55 -33.69 -14.52
CA ARG A 756 -24.20 -34.20 -14.86
C ARG A 756 -23.13 -33.88 -13.81
N VAL A 757 -23.34 -32.85 -12.99
CA VAL A 757 -22.43 -32.49 -11.88
C VAL A 757 -22.78 -33.28 -10.61
N LEU A 758 -24.06 -33.52 -10.35
CA LEU A 758 -24.54 -34.32 -9.22
C LEU A 758 -24.36 -35.83 -9.44
N ALA A 759 -24.51 -36.31 -10.69
CA ALA A 759 -24.21 -37.71 -11.06
C ALA A 759 -22.70 -38.03 -11.03
N ARG A 760 -21.83 -37.02 -10.99
CA ARG A 760 -20.36 -37.20 -10.93
C ARG A 760 -19.82 -37.68 -9.58
N LYS A 761 -20.69 -38.05 -8.63
CA LYS A 761 -20.26 -38.61 -7.33
C LYS A 761 -19.86 -40.09 -7.39
N ALA A 762 -19.93 -40.74 -8.55
CA ALA A 762 -19.61 -42.17 -8.71
C ALA A 762 -18.43 -42.50 -9.63
N ASP A 763 -17.78 -41.52 -10.26
CA ASP A 763 -16.64 -41.80 -11.14
C ASP A 763 -15.60 -40.67 -11.06
N LEU A 764 -14.86 -40.66 -9.94
CA LEU A 764 -13.67 -39.83 -9.77
C LEU A 764 -12.44 -40.71 -9.93
N ASP A 765 -12.26 -41.25 -11.13
CA ASP A 765 -10.96 -41.73 -11.58
C ASP A 765 -10.67 -41.25 -13.01
N THR A 766 -9.48 -40.68 -13.18
CA THR A 766 -8.82 -40.32 -14.45
C THR A 766 -9.31 -39.14 -15.31
N ARG A 767 -8.57 -38.02 -15.23
CA ARG A 767 -8.03 -37.21 -16.36
C ARG A 767 -8.97 -36.76 -17.50
N SER A 768 -10.16 -36.25 -17.19
CA SER A 768 -10.94 -35.51 -18.20
C SER A 768 -11.44 -34.17 -17.65
N GLY A 769 -10.50 -33.26 -17.41
CA GLY A 769 -10.81 -31.84 -17.25
C GLY A 769 -11.16 -31.21 -18.61
N PRO A 770 -11.94 -30.11 -18.65
CA PRO A 770 -12.22 -29.37 -19.89
C PRO A 770 -10.98 -28.80 -20.59
N PHE A 771 -9.82 -28.85 -19.92
CA PHE A 771 -8.51 -28.44 -20.43
C PHE A 771 -7.64 -29.62 -20.91
N ALA A 772 -8.16 -30.85 -20.89
CA ALA A 772 -7.43 -32.06 -21.24
C ALA A 772 -7.89 -32.63 -22.58
N LYS A 773 -7.67 -31.87 -23.67
CA LYS A 773 -7.69 -32.42 -25.03
C LYS A 773 -6.97 -31.49 -26.01
N ALA A 774 -5.64 -31.58 -26.03
CA ALA A 774 -4.85 -31.32 -27.21
C ALA A 774 -3.61 -32.23 -27.14
N THR A 775 -3.41 -33.04 -28.17
CA THR A 775 -2.28 -33.95 -28.30
C THR A 775 -1.01 -33.10 -28.42
N GLN A 776 -0.03 -33.29 -27.52
CA GLN A 776 1.29 -32.61 -27.57
C GLN A 776 2.03 -32.72 -28.91
N ARG A 777 1.63 -33.66 -29.77
CA ARG A 777 2.19 -33.90 -31.11
C ARG A 777 1.60 -32.97 -32.18
N ASP A 778 0.36 -32.51 -32.00
CA ASP A 778 -0.35 -31.65 -32.96
C ASP A 778 0.12 -30.19 -32.80
N GLU A 779 0.26 -29.70 -31.56
CA GLU A 779 0.75 -28.35 -31.25
C GLU A 779 2.16 -28.07 -31.81
N ARG A 780 3.05 -29.08 -31.81
CA ARG A 780 4.41 -28.95 -32.34
C ARG A 780 4.41 -28.81 -33.87
N ASN A 781 3.52 -29.50 -34.56
CA ASN A 781 3.42 -29.46 -36.02
C ASN A 781 2.81 -28.12 -36.48
N GLU A 782 1.77 -27.66 -35.82
CA GLU A 782 1.11 -26.37 -36.11
C GLU A 782 2.06 -25.18 -35.90
N ARG A 783 2.88 -25.23 -34.84
CA ARG A 783 3.92 -24.22 -34.60
C ARG A 783 4.94 -24.17 -35.74
N LEU A 784 5.41 -25.32 -36.24
CA LEU A 784 6.33 -25.39 -37.37
C LEU A 784 5.71 -24.87 -38.66
N ASP A 785 4.43 -25.15 -38.89
CA ASP A 785 3.70 -24.66 -40.06
C ASP A 785 3.47 -23.14 -40.01
N ARG A 786 3.30 -22.55 -38.82
CA ARG A 786 3.26 -21.08 -38.64
C ARG A 786 4.62 -20.44 -38.91
N ILE A 787 5.71 -21.02 -38.41
CA ILE A 787 7.07 -20.58 -38.71
C ILE A 787 7.29 -20.55 -40.22
N ARG A 788 6.94 -21.65 -40.92
CA ARG A 788 7.04 -21.73 -42.38
C ARG A 788 6.21 -20.67 -43.10
N ARG A 789 4.98 -20.42 -42.66
CA ARG A 789 4.12 -19.37 -43.22
C ARG A 789 4.72 -17.96 -43.06
N ILE A 790 5.30 -17.66 -41.89
CA ILE A 790 5.96 -16.37 -41.65
C ILE A 790 7.23 -16.25 -42.50
N THR A 791 8.06 -17.30 -42.56
CA THR A 791 9.27 -17.33 -43.41
C THR A 791 8.93 -17.15 -44.89
N ASP A 792 7.93 -17.88 -45.41
CA ASP A 792 7.47 -17.75 -46.80
C ASP A 792 6.90 -16.34 -47.08
N LEU A 793 6.15 -15.76 -46.13
CA LEU A 793 5.64 -14.39 -46.25
C LEU A 793 6.78 -13.37 -46.33
N ILE A 794 7.82 -13.49 -45.49
CA ILE A 794 8.99 -12.61 -45.52
C ILE A 794 9.70 -12.74 -46.87
N GLN A 795 9.94 -13.97 -47.33
CA GLN A 795 10.67 -14.24 -48.58
C GLN A 795 9.94 -13.74 -49.83
N ARG A 796 8.61 -13.84 -49.87
CA ARG A 796 7.80 -13.37 -51.00
C ARG A 796 7.55 -11.87 -51.01
N THR A 797 7.63 -11.21 -49.85
CA THR A 797 7.29 -9.78 -49.72
C THR A 797 8.53 -8.89 -49.76
N VAL A 798 9.64 -9.32 -49.16
CA VAL A 798 10.87 -8.53 -49.06
C VAL A 798 11.89 -9.05 -50.06
N ASP A 799 12.09 -8.32 -51.16
CA ASP A 799 13.11 -8.58 -52.19
C ASP A 799 13.26 -10.08 -52.60
N PRO A 800 12.26 -10.65 -53.30
CA PRO A 800 12.17 -12.10 -53.54
C PRO A 800 13.37 -12.71 -54.27
N GLU A 801 14.03 -11.93 -55.14
CA GLU A 801 15.19 -12.37 -55.92
C GLU A 801 16.48 -12.44 -55.09
N SER A 802 16.48 -11.86 -53.88
CA SER A 802 17.68 -11.79 -53.05
C SER A 802 17.94 -13.04 -52.20
N TRP A 803 16.94 -13.90 -51.97
CA TRP A 803 17.03 -15.03 -51.04
C TRP A 803 17.74 -16.25 -51.65
N ARG A 804 18.75 -16.78 -50.94
CA ARG A 804 19.52 -17.97 -51.37
C ARG A 804 18.66 -19.21 -51.60
N GLU A 805 17.58 -19.34 -50.84
CA GLU A 805 16.63 -20.46 -50.92
C GLU A 805 15.79 -20.44 -52.22
N ILE A 806 15.68 -19.28 -52.88
CA ILE A 806 14.94 -19.07 -54.14
C ILE A 806 15.92 -18.93 -55.34
N GLY A 807 17.23 -19.07 -55.10
CA GLY A 807 18.27 -18.95 -56.13
C GLY A 807 18.95 -17.58 -56.19
N GLY A 808 18.70 -16.69 -55.22
CA GLY A 808 19.45 -15.46 -55.02
C GLY A 808 20.84 -15.69 -54.41
N ASP A 809 21.67 -14.66 -54.36
CA ASP A 809 23.06 -14.72 -53.88
C ASP A 809 23.27 -14.08 -52.49
N THR A 810 22.34 -13.24 -52.05
CA THR A 810 22.56 -12.25 -50.99
C THR A 810 22.02 -12.68 -49.63
N GLY A 811 20.71 -12.93 -49.50
CA GLY A 811 20.03 -13.10 -48.22
C GLY A 811 19.88 -14.55 -47.76
N SER A 812 19.98 -14.79 -46.46
CA SER A 812 19.67 -16.10 -45.84
C SER A 812 18.80 -15.93 -44.60
N ILE A 813 17.87 -16.86 -44.38
CA ILE A 813 17.01 -16.90 -43.19
C ILE A 813 17.10 -18.29 -42.54
N SER A 814 17.35 -18.32 -41.24
CA SER A 814 17.33 -19.56 -40.45
C SER A 814 16.49 -19.36 -39.21
N GLU A 815 15.75 -20.38 -38.81
CA GLU A 815 15.00 -20.38 -37.55
C GLU A 815 15.80 -21.10 -36.46
N LEU A 816 15.74 -20.55 -35.25
CA LEU A 816 16.28 -21.13 -34.03
C LEU A 816 15.32 -20.87 -32.86
N ASN A 817 14.56 -21.90 -32.46
CA ASN A 817 13.67 -21.90 -31.29
C ASN A 817 12.66 -20.73 -31.23
N GLY A 818 12.02 -20.35 -32.34
CA GLY A 818 11.08 -19.23 -32.42
C GLY A 818 11.75 -17.88 -32.67
N THR A 819 13.04 -17.88 -32.99
CA THR A 819 13.80 -16.70 -33.38
C THR A 819 14.31 -16.87 -34.81
N LEU A 820 14.06 -15.88 -35.67
CA LEU A 820 14.59 -15.82 -37.03
C LEU A 820 15.94 -15.10 -37.01
N VAL A 821 16.99 -15.80 -37.41
CA VAL A 821 18.31 -15.23 -37.71
C VAL A 821 18.33 -14.93 -39.20
N ILE A 822 18.32 -13.64 -39.54
CA ILE A 822 18.24 -13.17 -40.93
C ILE A 822 19.51 -12.41 -41.27
N THR A 823 20.15 -12.77 -42.36
CA THR A 823 21.30 -12.04 -42.93
C THR A 823 20.86 -11.39 -44.22
N GLN A 824 20.84 -10.05 -44.27
CA GLN A 824 20.29 -9.31 -45.40
C GLN A 824 20.78 -7.83 -45.42
N THR A 825 20.53 -7.08 -46.50
CA THR A 825 20.84 -5.64 -46.57
C THR A 825 20.05 -4.82 -45.54
N PRO A 826 20.60 -3.70 -45.02
CA PRO A 826 19.93 -2.83 -44.05
C PRO A 826 18.56 -2.32 -44.49
N ARG A 827 18.41 -1.99 -45.78
CA ARG A 827 17.13 -1.59 -46.38
C ARG A 827 16.07 -2.69 -46.28
N ASN A 828 16.45 -3.92 -46.58
CA ASN A 828 15.56 -5.07 -46.49
C ASN A 828 15.29 -5.43 -45.02
N HIS A 829 16.25 -5.26 -44.11
CA HIS A 829 16.01 -5.36 -42.67
C HIS A 829 14.95 -4.35 -42.18
N ALA A 830 14.96 -3.11 -42.66
CA ALA A 830 13.92 -2.13 -42.35
C ALA A 830 12.54 -2.58 -42.84
N ALA A 831 12.46 -3.16 -44.05
CA ALA A 831 11.23 -3.72 -44.59
C ALA A 831 10.72 -4.93 -43.77
N ILE A 832 11.62 -5.83 -43.34
CA ILE A 832 11.30 -6.98 -42.48
C ILE A 832 10.79 -6.50 -41.12
N THR A 833 11.49 -5.55 -40.49
CA THR A 833 11.06 -4.95 -39.22
C THR A 833 9.68 -4.32 -39.36
N GLY A 834 9.45 -3.55 -40.44
CA GLY A 834 8.13 -2.96 -40.71
C GLY A 834 7.02 -4.00 -40.89
N LEU A 835 7.29 -5.08 -41.64
CA LEU A 835 6.34 -6.18 -41.84
C LEU A 835 6.03 -6.89 -40.51
N LEU A 836 7.05 -7.31 -39.76
CA LEU A 836 6.88 -7.99 -38.48
C LEU A 836 6.18 -7.10 -37.45
N SER A 837 6.52 -5.81 -37.38
CA SER A 837 5.83 -4.86 -36.51
C SER A 837 4.35 -4.74 -36.85
N LYS A 838 3.99 -4.66 -38.14
CA LYS A 838 2.57 -4.64 -38.57
C LYS A 838 1.84 -5.94 -38.21
N LEU A 839 2.48 -7.10 -38.39
CA LEU A 839 1.90 -8.40 -38.00
C LEU A 839 1.69 -8.48 -36.47
N ARG A 840 2.65 -7.99 -35.69
CA ARG A 840 2.53 -7.92 -34.22
C ARG A 840 1.43 -6.98 -33.79
N GLU A 841 1.34 -5.82 -34.43
CA GLU A 841 0.32 -4.82 -34.13
C GLU A 841 -1.10 -5.33 -34.42
N ILE A 842 -1.29 -6.05 -35.54
CA ILE A 842 -2.59 -6.68 -35.85
C ILE A 842 -2.99 -7.71 -34.79
N ARG A 843 -2.00 -8.41 -34.23
CA ARG A 843 -2.19 -9.48 -33.25
C ARG A 843 -2.28 -8.98 -31.80
N SER A 844 -1.60 -7.89 -31.47
CA SER A 844 -1.60 -7.29 -30.13
C SER A 844 -2.87 -6.48 -29.86
N MET A 845 -3.65 -6.16 -30.90
CA MET A 845 -4.97 -5.56 -30.75
C MET A 845 -5.91 -6.51 -30.00
N GLN A 846 -6.40 -6.01 -28.88
CA GLN A 846 -7.50 -6.61 -28.15
C GLN A 846 -8.75 -5.75 -28.32
N ILE A 847 -9.91 -6.37 -28.19
CA ILE A 847 -11.20 -5.73 -28.28
C ILE A 847 -11.93 -6.06 -26.99
N ASN A 848 -12.24 -5.04 -26.18
CA ASN A 848 -13.23 -5.18 -25.12
C ASN A 848 -14.62 -4.97 -25.71
N ILE A 849 -15.52 -5.93 -25.54
CA ILE A 849 -16.90 -5.84 -25.98
C ILE A 849 -17.78 -5.85 -24.75
N GLU A 850 -18.56 -4.79 -24.62
CA GLU A 850 -19.59 -4.64 -23.62
C GLU A 850 -20.96 -4.73 -24.28
N SER A 851 -21.77 -5.74 -23.93
CA SER A 851 -23.20 -5.74 -24.26
C SER A 851 -23.97 -5.18 -23.08
N ARG A 852 -24.97 -4.33 -23.30
CA ARG A 852 -25.79 -3.71 -22.24
C ARG A 852 -27.25 -4.04 -22.47
N PHE A 853 -27.89 -4.66 -21.49
CA PHE A 853 -29.33 -4.83 -21.40
C PHE A 853 -29.87 -3.76 -20.46
N LEU A 854 -30.49 -2.74 -21.04
CA LEU A 854 -31.08 -1.62 -20.31
C LEU A 854 -32.60 -1.76 -20.34
N LEU A 855 -33.19 -2.11 -19.19
CA LEU A 855 -34.63 -2.17 -19.00
C LEU A 855 -35.09 -0.88 -18.29
N VAL A 856 -35.89 -0.09 -18.99
CA VAL A 856 -36.51 1.13 -18.46
C VAL A 856 -38.00 0.88 -18.26
N SER A 857 -38.45 0.88 -17.02
CA SER A 857 -39.86 0.71 -16.65
C SER A 857 -40.42 2.00 -16.05
N GLN A 858 -41.60 2.40 -16.51
CA GLN A 858 -42.35 3.56 -16.04
C GLN A 858 -43.80 3.13 -15.81
N ASP A 859 -44.20 3.08 -14.54
CA ASP A 859 -45.53 2.70 -14.13
C ASP A 859 -46.23 3.91 -13.51
N TYR A 860 -47.41 4.22 -14.01
CA TYR A 860 -48.27 5.28 -13.51
C TYR A 860 -49.63 4.69 -13.13
N PHE A 861 -50.13 5.08 -11.98
CA PHE A 861 -51.46 4.74 -11.52
C PHE A 861 -52.14 5.98 -10.94
N GLU A 862 -53.39 6.17 -11.31
CA GLU A 862 -54.26 7.18 -10.75
C GLU A 862 -55.65 6.59 -10.56
N GLN A 863 -56.18 6.71 -9.35
CA GLN A 863 -57.56 6.41 -9.05
C GLN A 863 -58.15 7.61 -8.33
N ILE A 864 -59.26 8.11 -8.84
CA ILE A 864 -60.12 9.05 -8.15
C ILE A 864 -61.53 8.48 -8.21
N GLY A 865 -62.08 8.20 -7.04
CA GLY A 865 -63.44 7.70 -6.96
C GLY A 865 -64.26 8.24 -5.81
N PHE A 866 -65.54 8.39 -6.09
CA PHE A 866 -66.64 8.74 -5.21
C PHE A 866 -67.68 7.62 -5.25
N ASN A 867 -68.11 7.18 -4.08
CA ASN A 867 -69.29 6.35 -3.90
C ASN A 867 -70.24 7.15 -3.01
N LEU A 868 -71.43 7.44 -3.53
CA LEU A 868 -72.48 8.19 -2.85
C LEU A 868 -73.72 7.31 -2.78
N SER A 869 -74.24 7.10 -1.58
CA SER A 869 -75.51 6.42 -1.34
C SER A 869 -76.45 7.35 -0.60
N VAL A 870 -77.66 7.54 -1.12
CA VAL A 870 -78.67 8.46 -0.57
C VAL A 870 -79.91 7.66 -0.22
N TYR A 871 -80.41 7.81 1.00
CA TYR A 871 -81.62 7.17 1.48
C TYR A 871 -82.64 8.24 1.84
N PHE A 872 -83.75 8.25 1.12
CA PHE A 872 -84.86 9.17 1.33
C PHE A 872 -85.87 8.60 2.32
N ASN A 873 -86.56 9.48 3.06
CA ASN A 873 -87.59 9.14 4.04
C ASN A 873 -87.01 8.29 5.18
N ALA A 874 -85.84 8.72 5.66
CA ALA A 874 -85.12 8.15 6.80
C ALA A 874 -85.90 8.29 8.11
N GLY A 875 -86.85 9.23 8.19
CA GLY A 875 -87.79 9.41 9.30
C GLY A 875 -89.04 8.51 9.25
N SER A 876 -89.15 7.59 8.28
CA SER A 876 -90.35 6.75 8.14
C SER A 876 -90.69 5.97 9.41
N ASN A 877 -91.96 5.61 9.57
CA ASN A 877 -92.41 4.73 10.65
C ASN A 877 -91.71 3.37 10.64
N GLN A 878 -91.21 2.92 9.49
CA GLN A 878 -90.44 1.69 9.33
C GLN A 878 -89.03 1.80 9.93
N VAL A 879 -88.32 2.90 9.67
CA VAL A 879 -87.01 3.17 10.30
C VAL A 879 -87.17 3.47 11.78
N THR A 880 -88.21 4.22 12.14
CA THR A 880 -88.51 4.55 13.55
C THR A 880 -88.88 3.30 14.34
N ALA A 881 -89.68 2.39 13.78
CA ALA A 881 -89.99 1.11 14.41
C ALA A 881 -88.74 0.22 14.53
N ALA A 882 -87.82 0.25 13.58
CA ALA A 882 -86.53 -0.42 13.69
C ALA A 882 -85.68 0.20 14.82
N ARG A 883 -85.56 1.53 14.86
CA ARG A 883 -84.81 2.26 15.90
C ARG A 883 -85.38 2.12 17.31
N ASN A 884 -86.69 1.92 17.43
CA ASN A 884 -87.32 1.65 18.72
C ASN A 884 -86.94 0.27 19.29
N LEU A 885 -86.51 -0.66 18.43
CA LEU A 885 -86.00 -1.98 18.83
C LEU A 885 -84.49 -1.92 19.10
N ASP A 886 -83.73 -1.23 18.25
CA ASP A 886 -82.31 -0.94 18.44
C ASP A 886 -82.00 0.49 17.96
N PRO A 887 -81.69 1.43 18.88
CA PRO A 887 -81.37 2.82 18.54
C PRO A 887 -80.18 3.00 17.59
N ALA A 888 -79.32 1.99 17.45
CA ALA A 888 -78.15 2.04 16.58
C ALA A 888 -78.48 1.78 15.09
N ILE A 889 -79.70 1.35 14.77
CA ILE A 889 -80.12 1.06 13.39
C ILE A 889 -80.17 2.35 12.55
N LEU A 890 -79.48 2.32 11.41
CA LEU A 890 -79.51 3.36 10.39
C LEU A 890 -80.42 2.96 9.21
N PRO A 891 -81.03 3.94 8.51
CA PRO A 891 -81.72 3.69 7.24
C PRO A 891 -80.91 2.86 6.22
N SER A 892 -79.58 3.01 6.20
CA SER A 892 -78.67 2.19 5.39
C SER A 892 -78.73 0.69 5.69
N ASP A 893 -79.04 0.30 6.93
CA ASP A 893 -79.12 -1.12 7.33
C ASP A 893 -80.43 -1.77 6.84
N LEU A 894 -81.42 -0.97 6.46
CA LEU A 894 -82.65 -1.45 5.85
C LEU A 894 -82.51 -1.68 4.34
N ILE A 895 -81.47 -1.12 3.70
CA ILE A 895 -81.28 -1.17 2.24
C ILE A 895 -79.80 -1.37 1.92
N ASP A 896 -79.39 -2.62 1.69
CA ASP A 896 -78.02 -2.93 1.28
C ASP A 896 -77.89 -3.02 -0.25
N PHE A 897 -77.04 -2.15 -0.82
CA PHE A 897 -76.68 -2.15 -2.24
C PHE A 897 -75.51 -3.07 -2.59
N ARG A 898 -74.87 -3.70 -1.60
CA ARG A 898 -73.64 -4.50 -1.77
C ARG A 898 -73.91 -5.98 -2.04
N SER A 899 -75.12 -6.47 -1.75
CA SER A 899 -75.52 -7.86 -1.98
C SER A 899 -76.06 -8.09 -3.39
N ASN A 900 -75.56 -9.13 -4.09
CA ASN A 900 -75.97 -9.50 -5.45
C ASN A 900 -77.40 -10.07 -5.56
N ASN A 901 -78.13 -10.21 -4.45
CA ASN A 901 -79.44 -10.88 -4.37
C ASN A 901 -80.62 -9.91 -4.16
N GLY A 902 -80.71 -8.85 -4.97
CA GLY A 902 -81.86 -7.95 -5.00
C GLY A 902 -82.07 -7.14 -3.71
N ILE A 903 -82.93 -6.12 -3.78
CA ILE A 903 -83.26 -5.25 -2.66
C ILE A 903 -83.99 -6.08 -1.58
N ARG A 904 -83.26 -6.60 -0.60
CA ARG A 904 -83.83 -7.21 0.61
C ARG A 904 -83.60 -6.27 1.79
N ARG A 905 -84.66 -6.00 2.55
CA ARG A 905 -84.59 -5.46 3.91
C ARG A 905 -84.01 -6.54 4.80
N VAL A 906 -82.75 -6.40 5.20
CA VAL A 906 -82.07 -7.41 6.01
C VAL A 906 -81.50 -6.74 7.25
N LEU A 907 -82.21 -6.87 8.36
CA LEU A 907 -81.57 -6.86 9.68
C LEU A 907 -81.13 -8.30 9.94
N ASP A 908 -79.93 -8.63 9.48
CA ASP A 908 -79.29 -9.92 9.79
C ASP A 908 -78.68 -9.82 11.19
N SER A 909 -78.97 -10.81 12.05
CA SER A 909 -78.40 -10.93 13.39
C SER A 909 -76.89 -11.22 13.39
N SER A 910 -76.30 -11.47 12.20
CA SER A 910 -74.90 -11.86 12.06
C SER A 910 -73.87 -10.71 11.96
N THR A 911 -74.30 -9.44 11.85
CA THR A 911 -73.36 -8.32 11.55
C THR A 911 -72.85 -7.54 12.79
N TYR A 912 -73.35 -7.81 14.00
CA TYR A 912 -72.84 -7.19 15.24
C TYR A 912 -71.70 -8.00 15.86
N GLY A 913 -70.50 -7.89 15.27
CA GLY A 913 -69.26 -8.43 15.83
C GLY A 913 -68.35 -7.33 16.33
N GLY A 914 -68.49 -6.93 17.61
CA GLY A 914 -67.61 -5.95 18.25
C GLY A 914 -67.67 -5.99 19.77
N ALA A 915 -66.87 -6.88 20.37
CA ALA A 915 -66.40 -6.91 21.77
C ALA A 915 -67.43 -6.58 22.89
N GLY A 916 -68.06 -7.63 23.43
CA GLY A 916 -68.75 -7.56 24.74
C GLY A 916 -69.99 -8.45 24.79
N SER A 917 -69.86 -9.60 25.44
CA SER A 917 -70.87 -10.63 25.71
C SER A 917 -72.36 -10.31 25.43
N VAL A 918 -72.94 -11.01 24.44
CA VAL A 918 -74.33 -11.47 24.51
C VAL A 918 -74.36 -12.92 24.03
N THR A 919 -74.74 -13.84 24.92
CA THR A 919 -74.97 -15.25 24.60
C THR A 919 -76.08 -15.38 23.56
N PRO A 920 -75.89 -16.05 22.41
CA PRO A 920 -76.99 -16.37 21.51
C PRO A 920 -77.88 -17.41 22.18
N VAL A 921 -79.17 -17.07 22.38
CA VAL A 921 -80.17 -18.07 22.75
C VAL A 921 -80.31 -19.03 21.57
N LEU A 922 -80.00 -20.29 21.81
CA LEU A 922 -80.09 -21.39 20.85
C LEU A 922 -81.56 -21.57 20.42
N ILE A 923 -81.93 -21.13 19.22
CA ILE A 923 -83.20 -21.51 18.57
C ILE A 923 -82.88 -22.61 17.55
N PRO A 924 -83.59 -23.76 17.58
CA PRO A 924 -83.31 -24.89 16.69
C PRO A 924 -83.57 -24.56 15.21
N PRO A 925 -82.83 -25.23 14.28
CA PRO A 925 -82.93 -24.97 12.85
C PRO A 925 -84.30 -25.39 12.32
N GLY A 926 -85.05 -24.43 11.77
CA GLY A 926 -86.40 -24.65 11.21
C GLY A 926 -87.43 -23.63 11.67
N ALA A 927 -87.16 -22.85 12.72
CA ALA A 927 -87.92 -21.64 13.02
C ALA A 927 -87.28 -20.48 12.26
N ALA A 928 -88.09 -19.77 11.47
CA ALA A 928 -87.65 -18.62 10.70
C ALA A 928 -86.88 -17.65 11.61
N ASP A 929 -85.67 -17.29 11.17
CA ASP A 929 -84.93 -16.11 11.63
C ASP A 929 -85.67 -14.86 11.11
N ARG A 930 -86.89 -14.69 11.61
CA ARG A 930 -87.63 -13.46 11.60
C ARG A 930 -87.71 -13.06 13.06
N ALA A 931 -86.66 -12.42 13.56
CA ALA A 931 -86.88 -11.40 14.58
C ALA A 931 -88.08 -10.59 14.09
N LEU A 932 -89.17 -10.64 14.87
CA LEU A 932 -90.47 -10.09 14.54
C LEU A 932 -90.36 -8.57 14.42
N GLN A 933 -89.77 -8.07 13.34
CA GLN A 933 -90.14 -6.77 12.84
C GLN A 933 -91.57 -6.96 12.36
N GLN A 934 -92.55 -6.50 13.16
CA GLN A 934 -93.84 -6.17 12.59
C GLN A 934 -93.51 -5.30 11.38
N THR A 935 -93.76 -5.79 10.17
CA THR A 935 -93.64 -5.00 8.95
C THR A 935 -94.66 -3.88 9.10
N VAL A 936 -94.23 -2.77 9.69
CA VAL A 936 -95.05 -1.58 9.82
C VAL A 936 -95.33 -1.13 8.38
N PRO A 937 -96.59 -1.13 7.91
CA PRO A 937 -96.90 -0.63 6.58
C PRO A 937 -96.41 0.82 6.48
N PRO A 938 -95.84 1.25 5.35
CA PRO A 938 -95.34 2.62 5.26
C PRO A 938 -96.52 3.59 5.36
N ASP A 939 -96.48 4.57 6.28
CA ASP A 939 -97.58 5.52 6.45
C ASP A 939 -97.80 6.42 5.21
N LYS A 940 -96.73 6.64 4.42
CA LYS A 940 -96.77 7.40 3.16
C LYS A 940 -95.91 6.73 2.07
N TRP A 941 -94.60 6.69 2.29
CA TRP A 941 -93.62 6.07 1.40
C TRP A 941 -92.76 5.13 2.25
N SER A 942 -92.18 4.10 1.63
CA SER A 942 -91.10 3.34 2.28
C SER A 942 -89.79 4.13 2.17
N PRO A 943 -88.80 3.87 3.04
CA PRO A 943 -87.42 4.26 2.76
C PRO A 943 -87.03 3.84 1.35
N ILE A 944 -86.52 4.78 0.56
CA ILE A 944 -85.99 4.54 -0.78
C ILE A 944 -84.51 4.86 -0.74
N GLY A 945 -83.68 3.88 -1.06
CA GLY A 945 -82.26 4.11 -1.23
C GLY A 945 -81.88 4.22 -2.71
N VAL A 946 -80.87 5.04 -2.99
CA VAL A 946 -80.19 5.18 -4.27
C VAL A 946 -78.69 5.04 -4.00
N GLY A 947 -78.08 3.93 -4.39
CA GLY A 947 -76.66 3.65 -4.19
C GLY A 947 -75.82 3.78 -5.45
N GLY A 948 -74.66 4.43 -5.36
CA GLY A 948 -73.67 4.53 -6.44
C GLY A 948 -72.54 3.50 -6.34
N ASN A 949 -72.67 2.34 -6.98
CA ASN A 949 -71.66 1.27 -6.94
C ASN A 949 -70.57 1.33 -8.02
N SER A 950 -70.40 2.48 -8.70
CA SER A 950 -69.44 2.63 -9.81
C SER A 950 -67.99 2.37 -9.38
N MET A 951 -67.63 2.61 -8.12
CA MET A 951 -66.26 2.41 -7.63
C MET A 951 -65.86 0.93 -7.58
N GLY A 952 -66.78 0.07 -7.11
CA GLY A 952 -66.55 -1.38 -7.12
C GLY A 952 -66.50 -1.94 -8.54
N LEU A 953 -67.37 -1.42 -9.42
CA LEU A 953 -67.37 -1.80 -10.83
C LEU A 953 -66.05 -1.45 -11.54
N ALA A 954 -65.53 -0.23 -11.35
CA ALA A 954 -64.24 0.18 -11.89
C ALA A 954 -63.09 -0.74 -11.47
N GLN A 955 -63.10 -1.18 -10.21
CA GLN A 955 -62.08 -2.09 -9.66
C GLN A 955 -62.18 -3.52 -10.20
N THR A 956 -63.40 -3.99 -10.54
CA THR A 956 -63.60 -5.32 -11.16
C THR A 956 -63.23 -5.37 -12.63
N LEU A 957 -63.18 -4.22 -13.31
CA LEU A 957 -62.79 -4.12 -14.72
C LEU A 957 -61.27 -4.11 -14.91
N VAL A 958 -60.49 -3.95 -13.82
CA VAL A 958 -59.03 -4.09 -13.86
C VAL A 958 -58.67 -5.58 -13.99
N PRO A 959 -57.71 -5.95 -14.88
CA PRO A 959 -57.22 -7.31 -15.00
C PRO A 959 -56.82 -7.93 -13.65
N ALA A 960 -56.94 -9.25 -13.55
CA ALA A 960 -56.74 -9.98 -12.30
C ALA A 960 -55.29 -9.92 -11.75
N ALA A 961 -54.31 -9.53 -12.59
CA ALA A 961 -52.91 -9.36 -12.25
C ALA A 961 -52.35 -8.08 -12.91
N GLY A 962 -51.34 -7.46 -12.29
CA GLY A 962 -50.67 -6.25 -12.81
C GLY A 962 -50.52 -5.16 -11.75
N PHE A 963 -49.79 -4.08 -12.08
CA PHE A 963 -49.47 -3.00 -11.15
C PHE A 963 -50.73 -2.35 -10.56
N ALA A 964 -51.75 -2.11 -11.40
CA ALA A 964 -53.04 -1.58 -10.96
C ALA A 964 -53.71 -2.45 -9.88
N ARG A 965 -53.60 -3.77 -9.97
CA ARG A 965 -54.22 -4.70 -9.01
C ARG A 965 -53.51 -4.66 -7.66
N ASP A 966 -52.18 -4.60 -7.67
CA ASP A 966 -51.36 -4.50 -6.46
C ASP A 966 -51.68 -3.21 -5.69
N ILE A 967 -51.80 -2.08 -6.40
CA ILE A 967 -52.19 -0.80 -5.79
C ILE A 967 -53.63 -0.85 -5.26
N LEU A 968 -54.58 -1.42 -6.01
CA LEU A 968 -55.97 -1.56 -5.56
C LEU A 968 -56.14 -2.49 -4.35
N SER A 969 -55.26 -3.48 -4.18
CA SER A 969 -55.24 -4.36 -3.01
C SER A 969 -54.65 -3.69 -1.75
N SER A 970 -53.90 -2.61 -1.96
CA SER A 970 -53.35 -1.77 -0.89
C SER A 970 -54.39 -0.75 -0.40
N ALA A 971 -54.17 -0.19 0.79
CA ALA A 971 -55.02 0.89 1.28
C ALA A 971 -54.90 2.13 0.37
N PRO A 972 -56.00 2.83 0.05
CA PRO A 972 -55.94 4.03 -0.77
C PRO A 972 -55.14 5.14 -0.06
N ALA A 973 -54.41 5.97 -0.82
CA ALA A 973 -53.60 7.05 -0.26
C ALA A 973 -54.45 8.10 0.48
N LEU A 974 -55.67 8.34 0.00
CA LEU A 974 -56.70 9.12 0.68
C LEU A 974 -58.00 8.32 0.67
N GLY A 975 -58.53 8.04 1.86
CA GLY A 975 -59.86 7.48 2.07
C GLY A 975 -60.66 8.39 3.00
N ILE A 976 -61.69 9.06 2.50
CA ILE A 976 -62.61 9.86 3.32
C ILE A 976 -63.96 9.17 3.28
N ALA A 977 -64.48 8.77 4.44
CA ALA A 977 -65.83 8.26 4.56
C ALA A 977 -66.61 9.11 5.57
N GLY A 978 -67.90 9.29 5.33
CA GLY A 978 -68.77 10.00 6.26
C GLY A 978 -70.23 9.74 5.96
N GLN A 979 -71.07 10.08 6.95
CA GLN A 979 -72.52 9.97 6.86
C GLN A 979 -73.17 11.25 7.37
N PHE A 980 -74.20 11.72 6.68
CA PHE A 980 -75.09 12.79 7.15
C PHE A 980 -76.48 12.20 7.37
N LEU A 981 -77.12 12.50 8.49
CA LEU A 981 -78.40 11.92 8.87
C LEU A 981 -79.42 13.00 9.26
N ASP A 982 -80.51 13.09 8.50
CA ASP A 982 -81.73 13.86 8.79
C ASP A 982 -82.94 13.06 8.24
N ASP A 983 -83.96 13.69 7.65
CA ASP A 983 -85.00 13.01 6.86
C ASP A 983 -84.45 12.32 5.60
N VAL A 984 -83.22 12.67 5.21
CA VAL A 984 -82.41 11.99 4.20
C VAL A 984 -81.09 11.55 4.85
N GLN A 985 -80.70 10.29 4.66
CA GLN A 985 -79.36 9.82 4.99
C GLN A 985 -78.47 9.86 3.75
N VAL A 986 -77.26 10.38 3.88
CA VAL A 986 -76.26 10.39 2.80
C VAL A 986 -74.98 9.74 3.31
N ASP A 987 -74.59 8.63 2.71
CA ASP A 987 -73.31 7.97 2.94
C ASP A 987 -72.37 8.28 1.78
N PHE A 988 -71.16 8.74 2.08
CA PHE A 988 -70.16 8.98 1.04
C PHE A 988 -68.83 8.30 1.37
N LEU A 989 -68.14 7.87 0.33
CA LEU A 989 -66.79 7.34 0.36
C LEU A 989 -66.01 7.94 -0.81
N VAL A 990 -64.91 8.60 -0.49
CA VAL A 990 -63.94 9.15 -1.44
C VAL A 990 -62.66 8.33 -1.34
N LYS A 991 -62.17 7.81 -2.46
CA LYS A 991 -60.86 7.19 -2.59
C LYS A 991 -60.06 7.95 -3.62
N ALA A 992 -58.85 8.39 -3.25
CA ALA A 992 -57.90 8.96 -4.20
C ALA A 992 -56.51 8.34 -3.98
N THR A 993 -55.86 7.91 -5.05
CA THR A 993 -54.51 7.35 -5.02
C THR A 993 -53.79 7.70 -6.31
N GLN A 994 -52.57 8.23 -6.21
CA GLN A 994 -51.70 8.47 -7.37
C GLN A 994 -50.32 7.90 -7.06
N VAL A 995 -49.74 7.18 -8.02
CA VAL A 995 -48.44 6.53 -7.89
C VAL A 995 -47.68 6.67 -9.22
N ASP A 996 -46.42 7.09 -9.16
CA ASP A 996 -45.46 7.07 -10.28
C ASP A 996 -44.23 6.27 -9.81
N ARG A 997 -43.92 5.17 -10.51
CA ARG A 997 -42.77 4.31 -10.25
C ARG A 997 -41.91 4.26 -11.50
N ARG A 998 -40.64 4.64 -11.36
CA ARG A 998 -39.65 4.56 -12.43
C ARG A 998 -38.49 3.68 -12.00
N THR A 999 -38.10 2.76 -12.86
CA THR A 999 -37.03 1.81 -12.58
C THR A 999 -36.16 1.66 -13.82
N VAL A 1000 -34.84 1.73 -13.64
CA VAL A 1000 -33.87 1.45 -14.69
C VAL A 1000 -32.97 0.34 -14.19
N THR A 1001 -32.97 -0.77 -14.88
CA THR A 1001 -32.14 -1.94 -14.59
C THR A 1001 -31.13 -2.10 -15.71
N LEU A 1002 -29.84 -2.19 -15.37
CA LEU A 1002 -28.75 -2.39 -16.31
C LEU A 1002 -28.06 -3.73 -16.01
N THR A 1003 -27.93 -4.59 -17.01
CA THR A 1003 -27.05 -5.75 -16.99
C THR A 1003 -26.05 -5.65 -18.12
N ALA A 1004 -24.75 -5.66 -17.83
CA ALA A 1004 -23.72 -5.39 -18.83
C ALA A 1004 -22.57 -6.43 -18.82
N PRO A 1005 -22.73 -7.61 -19.47
CA PRO A 1005 -21.60 -8.53 -19.65
C PRO A 1005 -20.49 -7.88 -20.48
N ARG A 1006 -19.24 -8.09 -20.06
CA ARG A 1006 -18.04 -7.58 -20.73
C ARG A 1006 -17.06 -8.72 -20.99
N VAL A 1007 -16.46 -8.73 -22.17
CA VAL A 1007 -15.40 -9.68 -22.54
C VAL A 1007 -14.28 -8.96 -23.27
N THR A 1008 -13.03 -9.30 -22.96
CA THR A 1008 -11.88 -8.87 -23.76
C THR A 1008 -11.42 -10.04 -24.60
N ILE A 1009 -11.34 -9.85 -25.92
CA ILE A 1009 -10.91 -10.86 -26.89
C ILE A 1009 -9.75 -10.33 -27.72
N THR A 1010 -8.92 -11.21 -28.29
CA THR A 1010 -7.96 -10.77 -29.32
C THR A 1010 -8.68 -10.56 -30.65
N ASN A 1011 -8.16 -9.67 -31.49
CA ASN A 1011 -8.69 -9.44 -32.82
C ASN A 1011 -8.84 -10.75 -33.63
N GLY A 1012 -10.06 -11.04 -34.11
CA GLY A 1012 -10.39 -12.25 -34.88
C GLY A 1012 -10.67 -13.51 -34.06
N GLN A 1013 -10.68 -13.44 -32.72
CA GLN A 1013 -11.01 -14.57 -31.85
C GLN A 1013 -12.51 -14.64 -31.57
N THR A 1014 -13.04 -15.86 -31.42
CA THR A 1014 -14.38 -16.08 -30.83
C THR A 1014 -14.28 -16.37 -29.34
N SER A 1015 -15.06 -15.68 -28.51
CA SER A 1015 -15.13 -15.92 -27.07
C SER A 1015 -16.54 -15.80 -26.53
N ASN A 1016 -16.77 -16.34 -25.33
CA ASN A 1016 -18.05 -16.25 -24.65
C ASN A 1016 -17.92 -15.81 -23.19
N VAL A 1017 -19.01 -15.23 -22.67
CA VAL A 1017 -19.23 -14.91 -21.26
C VAL A 1017 -20.54 -15.56 -20.85
N TYR A 1018 -20.49 -16.34 -19.77
CA TYR A 1018 -21.63 -17.09 -19.25
C TYR A 1018 -21.74 -16.82 -17.74
N VAL A 1019 -22.72 -16.00 -17.35
CA VAL A 1019 -23.00 -15.63 -15.96
C VAL A 1019 -24.43 -16.01 -15.65
N VAL A 1020 -24.63 -17.23 -15.14
CA VAL A 1020 -25.96 -17.74 -14.79
C VAL A 1020 -25.99 -18.26 -13.36
N THR A 1021 -27.15 -18.12 -12.73
CA THR A 1021 -27.55 -18.80 -11.51
C THR A 1021 -28.47 -19.95 -11.89
N GLN A 1022 -28.16 -21.16 -11.43
CA GLN A 1022 -28.99 -22.33 -11.67
C GLN A 1022 -29.79 -22.68 -10.42
N ARG A 1023 -31.09 -22.92 -10.59
CA ARG A 1023 -31.98 -23.36 -9.52
C ARG A 1023 -32.50 -24.75 -9.83
N ALA A 1024 -32.29 -25.68 -8.89
CA ALA A 1024 -32.91 -26.99 -8.94
C ALA A 1024 -34.41 -26.89 -8.63
N ILE A 1025 -35.21 -27.56 -9.44
CA ILE A 1025 -36.67 -27.63 -9.34
C ILE A 1025 -37.13 -29.08 -9.48
N VAL A 1026 -38.31 -29.40 -8.94
CA VAL A 1026 -38.93 -30.72 -9.15
C VAL A 1026 -39.73 -30.66 -10.45
N THR A 1027 -39.21 -31.24 -11.52
CA THR A 1027 -39.86 -31.19 -12.85
C THR A 1027 -40.91 -32.28 -13.02
N ASP A 1028 -40.68 -33.43 -12.40
CA ASP A 1028 -41.55 -34.59 -12.54
C ASP A 1028 -41.58 -35.40 -11.23
N LEU A 1029 -42.60 -36.24 -11.07
CA LEU A 1029 -42.80 -37.11 -9.91
C LEU A 1029 -43.12 -38.52 -10.41
N GLN A 1030 -42.22 -39.47 -10.16
CA GLN A 1030 -42.49 -40.88 -10.45
C GLN A 1030 -43.23 -41.52 -9.27
N PRO A 1031 -44.45 -42.05 -9.45
CA PRO A 1031 -45.15 -42.72 -8.36
C PRO A 1031 -44.52 -44.08 -8.08
N ILE A 1032 -44.09 -44.30 -6.84
CA ILE A 1032 -43.65 -45.61 -6.36
C ILE A 1032 -44.77 -46.22 -5.53
N THR A 1033 -45.27 -47.38 -5.98
CA THR A 1033 -46.36 -48.09 -5.31
C THR A 1033 -45.82 -49.27 -4.51
N SER A 1034 -46.34 -49.43 -3.29
CA SER A 1034 -46.16 -50.61 -2.44
C SER A 1034 -47.52 -51.05 -1.90
N ASP A 1035 -47.59 -52.22 -1.25
CA ASP A 1035 -48.87 -52.80 -0.81
C ASP A 1035 -49.57 -51.83 0.16
N SER A 1036 -50.65 -51.19 -0.30
CA SER A 1036 -51.40 -50.12 0.39
C SER A 1036 -50.65 -48.79 0.68
N ALA A 1037 -49.54 -48.49 0.00
CA ALA A 1037 -48.82 -47.21 0.16
C ALA A 1037 -48.38 -46.60 -1.19
N VAL A 1038 -48.51 -45.28 -1.34
CA VAL A 1038 -48.03 -44.53 -2.51
C VAL A 1038 -47.08 -43.44 -2.05
N GLY A 1039 -45.86 -43.48 -2.58
CA GLY A 1039 -44.87 -42.42 -2.49
C GLY A 1039 -44.63 -41.79 -3.86
N PHE A 1040 -44.00 -40.61 -3.87
CA PHE A 1040 -43.49 -39.99 -5.09
C PHE A 1040 -41.97 -39.90 -5.00
N ASP A 1041 -41.29 -40.35 -6.04
CA ASP A 1041 -39.86 -40.12 -6.26
C ASP A 1041 -39.70 -38.89 -7.16
N PRO A 1042 -39.19 -37.75 -6.64
CA PRO A 1042 -39.10 -36.52 -7.41
C PRO A 1042 -37.91 -36.52 -8.37
N THR A 1043 -38.20 -36.30 -9.65
CA THR A 1043 -37.17 -36.04 -10.67
C THR A 1043 -36.81 -34.56 -10.63
N THR A 1044 -35.57 -34.24 -10.27
CA THR A 1044 -35.09 -32.86 -10.23
C THR A 1044 -34.56 -32.43 -11.60
N GLY A 1045 -35.04 -31.30 -12.12
CA GLY A 1045 -34.45 -30.58 -13.24
C GLY A 1045 -33.84 -29.26 -12.79
N THR A 1046 -33.12 -28.58 -13.68
CA THR A 1046 -32.55 -27.25 -13.37
C THR A 1046 -32.98 -26.20 -14.37
N VAL A 1047 -33.37 -25.04 -13.84
CA VAL A 1047 -33.64 -23.84 -14.62
C VAL A 1047 -32.51 -22.83 -14.39
N SER A 1048 -32.07 -22.16 -15.44
CA SER A 1048 -30.97 -21.19 -15.39
C SER A 1048 -31.48 -19.77 -15.66
N GLU A 1049 -31.05 -18.82 -14.84
CA GLU A 1049 -31.30 -17.38 -14.98
C GLU A 1049 -29.96 -16.64 -15.07
N GLY A 1050 -29.83 -15.68 -15.97
CA GLY A 1050 -28.62 -14.90 -16.14
C GLY A 1050 -28.35 -14.51 -17.59
N VAL A 1051 -27.10 -14.18 -17.89
CA VAL A 1051 -26.70 -13.65 -19.20
C VAL A 1051 -25.66 -14.54 -19.86
N VAL A 1052 -25.84 -14.74 -21.16
CA VAL A 1052 -24.92 -15.45 -22.05
C VAL A 1052 -24.60 -14.53 -23.22
N MET A 1053 -23.32 -14.37 -23.51
CA MET A 1053 -22.85 -13.61 -24.67
C MET A 1053 -21.78 -14.42 -25.38
N LEU A 1054 -21.95 -14.69 -26.66
CA LEU A 1054 -20.96 -15.24 -27.57
C LEU A 1054 -20.64 -14.17 -28.61
N VAL A 1055 -19.36 -13.89 -28.81
CA VAL A 1055 -18.93 -12.85 -29.73
C VAL A 1055 -17.65 -13.22 -30.47
N GLU A 1056 -17.64 -12.88 -31.74
CA GLU A 1056 -16.48 -12.85 -32.62
C GLU A 1056 -16.35 -11.42 -33.14
N ALA A 1057 -15.16 -10.83 -33.11
CA ALA A 1057 -14.98 -9.48 -33.65
C ALA A 1057 -13.64 -9.27 -34.33
N VAL A 1058 -13.66 -8.42 -35.37
CA VAL A 1058 -12.52 -8.05 -36.19
C VAL A 1058 -12.41 -6.53 -36.28
N VAL A 1059 -11.21 -6.01 -36.03
CA VAL A 1059 -10.89 -4.60 -36.17
C VAL A 1059 -10.64 -4.26 -37.65
N SER A 1060 -11.25 -3.18 -38.11
CA SER A 1060 -11.00 -2.60 -39.44
C SER A 1060 -9.54 -2.18 -39.59
N ASN A 1061 -9.01 -2.18 -40.82
CA ASN A 1061 -7.62 -1.82 -41.10
C ASN A 1061 -7.25 -0.40 -40.62
N ASP A 1062 -8.21 0.51 -40.63
CA ASP A 1062 -8.05 1.88 -40.13
C ASP A 1062 -8.13 2.00 -38.60
N ARG A 1063 -8.36 0.90 -37.88
CA ARG A 1063 -8.53 0.83 -36.41
C ARG A 1063 -9.60 1.79 -35.88
N ARG A 1064 -10.60 2.08 -36.70
CA ARG A 1064 -11.73 2.94 -36.33
C ARG A 1064 -12.95 2.10 -36.06
N TYR A 1065 -13.23 1.12 -36.89
CA TYR A 1065 -14.43 0.31 -36.75
C TYR A 1065 -14.10 -1.10 -36.27
N VAL A 1066 -15.05 -1.69 -35.55
CA VAL A 1066 -15.04 -3.10 -35.17
C VAL A 1066 -16.27 -3.75 -35.78
N THR A 1067 -16.06 -4.77 -36.60
CA THR A 1067 -17.13 -5.62 -37.11
C THR A 1067 -17.24 -6.83 -36.19
N MET A 1068 -18.44 -7.09 -35.67
CA MET A 1068 -18.69 -8.13 -34.67
C MET A 1068 -19.90 -8.97 -35.05
N ASN A 1069 -19.78 -10.29 -34.86
CA ASN A 1069 -20.87 -11.24 -34.86
C ASN A 1069 -21.22 -11.55 -33.40
N ILE A 1070 -22.41 -11.14 -32.96
CA ILE A 1070 -22.84 -11.21 -31.56
C ILE A 1070 -24.08 -12.07 -31.45
N ASP A 1071 -24.04 -12.98 -30.49
CA ASP A 1071 -25.17 -13.73 -29.98
C ASP A 1071 -25.26 -13.53 -28.47
N THR A 1072 -26.18 -12.67 -28.03
CA THR A 1072 -26.32 -12.30 -26.63
C THR A 1072 -27.74 -12.58 -26.16
N SER A 1073 -27.88 -13.14 -24.97
CA SER A 1073 -29.17 -13.46 -24.38
C SER A 1073 -29.19 -13.25 -22.88
N ILE A 1074 -30.35 -12.84 -22.37
CA ILE A 1074 -30.67 -12.77 -20.95
C ILE A 1074 -31.90 -13.64 -20.69
N ASN A 1075 -31.77 -14.53 -19.71
CA ASN A 1075 -32.84 -15.39 -19.24
C ASN A 1075 -33.20 -14.94 -17.83
N THR A 1076 -34.47 -14.62 -17.60
CA THR A 1076 -34.98 -14.27 -16.26
C THR A 1076 -36.12 -15.19 -15.88
N ILE A 1077 -36.16 -15.63 -14.62
CA ILE A 1077 -37.26 -16.48 -14.13
C ILE A 1077 -38.35 -15.56 -13.61
N ARG A 1078 -39.51 -15.56 -14.27
CA ARG A 1078 -40.65 -14.71 -13.88
C ARG A 1078 -41.40 -15.30 -12.70
N GLU A 1079 -41.69 -16.60 -12.76
CA GLU A 1079 -42.50 -17.31 -11.77
C GLU A 1079 -42.12 -18.79 -11.76
N ILE A 1080 -42.32 -19.46 -10.62
CA ILE A 1080 -42.30 -20.92 -10.51
C ILE A 1080 -43.65 -21.34 -9.93
N ALA A 1081 -44.54 -21.83 -10.78
CA ALA A 1081 -45.87 -22.28 -10.38
C ALA A 1081 -45.79 -23.70 -9.80
N ASN A 1082 -46.45 -23.93 -8.67
CA ASN A 1082 -46.58 -25.27 -8.10
C ASN A 1082 -47.88 -25.91 -8.60
N GLN A 1083 -47.78 -27.04 -9.29
CA GLN A 1083 -48.94 -27.83 -9.70
C GLN A 1083 -49.02 -29.11 -8.86
N ALA A 1084 -50.15 -29.34 -8.20
CA ALA A 1084 -50.37 -30.54 -7.40
C ALA A 1084 -50.64 -31.75 -8.30
N ILE A 1085 -49.92 -32.85 -8.06
CA ILE A 1085 -50.19 -34.17 -8.61
C ILE A 1085 -50.69 -35.06 -7.47
N SER A 1086 -51.81 -35.74 -7.69
CA SER A 1086 -52.37 -36.69 -6.74
C SER A 1086 -52.38 -38.09 -7.34
N ALA A 1087 -52.08 -39.09 -6.50
CA ALA A 1087 -52.18 -40.49 -6.86
C ALA A 1087 -53.23 -41.16 -5.98
N VAL A 1088 -54.13 -41.94 -6.58
CA VAL A 1088 -55.20 -42.65 -5.89
C VAL A 1088 -54.92 -44.16 -5.96
N VAL A 1089 -54.91 -44.82 -4.80
CA VAL A 1089 -54.77 -46.28 -4.71
C VAL A 1089 -56.08 -46.94 -5.13
N GLY A 1090 -56.05 -47.75 -6.19
CA GLY A 1090 -57.16 -48.60 -6.59
C GLY A 1090 -57.26 -49.85 -5.70
N GLY A 1091 -57.98 -49.76 -4.60
CA GLY A 1091 -58.29 -50.88 -3.69
C GLY A 1091 -59.46 -50.53 -2.77
N THR A 1092 -60.38 -51.49 -2.57
CA THR A 1092 -61.72 -51.32 -1.99
C THR A 1092 -61.77 -50.61 -0.62
N LEU A 1093 -62.42 -49.44 -0.60
CA LEU A 1093 -63.24 -48.82 0.46
C LEU A 1093 -62.89 -49.08 1.94
N VAL A 1094 -61.82 -48.49 2.45
CA VAL A 1094 -61.83 -47.80 3.76
C VAL A 1094 -60.69 -46.75 3.81
N ASN A 1095 -61.05 -45.46 3.80
CA ASN A 1095 -60.14 -44.30 3.96
C ASN A 1095 -58.82 -44.33 3.16
N SER A 1096 -58.88 -44.23 1.83
CA SER A 1096 -57.69 -43.93 1.02
C SER A 1096 -57.24 -42.49 1.29
N ALA A 1097 -56.14 -42.31 2.03
CA ALA A 1097 -55.47 -41.02 2.13
C ALA A 1097 -54.96 -40.63 0.74
N THR A 1098 -55.47 -39.53 0.17
CA THR A 1098 -54.93 -38.96 -1.07
C THR A 1098 -53.55 -38.38 -0.76
N THR A 1099 -52.48 -39.04 -1.19
CA THR A 1099 -51.13 -38.47 -1.16
C THR A 1099 -51.00 -37.51 -2.34
N SER A 1100 -50.81 -36.22 -2.06
CA SER A 1100 -50.52 -35.18 -3.06
C SER A 1100 -49.09 -34.66 -2.91
N SER A 1101 -48.38 -34.51 -4.01
CA SER A 1101 -47.08 -33.82 -4.09
C SER A 1101 -47.15 -32.75 -5.19
N PHE A 1102 -46.15 -31.88 -5.29
CA PHE A 1102 -46.15 -30.76 -6.24
C PHE A 1102 -44.99 -30.87 -7.23
N ILE A 1103 -45.28 -30.64 -8.51
CA ILE A 1103 -44.27 -30.30 -9.52
C ILE A 1103 -44.14 -28.79 -9.64
N GLN A 1104 -42.98 -28.33 -10.06
CA GLN A 1104 -42.64 -26.93 -10.26
C GLN A 1104 -42.52 -26.62 -11.75
N LEU A 1105 -43.35 -25.69 -12.23
CA LEU A 1105 -43.37 -25.23 -13.61
C LEU A 1105 -42.81 -23.80 -13.68
N PRO A 1106 -41.54 -23.60 -14.10
CA PRO A 1106 -40.95 -22.27 -14.23
C PRO A 1106 -41.45 -21.58 -15.51
N VAL A 1107 -41.80 -20.30 -15.39
CA VAL A 1107 -42.02 -19.40 -16.52
C VAL A 1107 -40.76 -18.57 -16.71
N VAL A 1108 -40.00 -18.86 -17.77
CA VAL A 1108 -38.74 -18.15 -18.10
C VAL A 1108 -39.00 -17.16 -19.22
N THR A 1109 -38.52 -15.92 -19.04
CA THR A 1109 -38.47 -14.92 -20.10
C THR A 1109 -37.07 -14.88 -20.67
N THR A 1110 -36.93 -15.27 -21.94
CA THR A 1110 -35.68 -15.22 -22.69
C THR A 1110 -35.71 -14.05 -23.66
N THR A 1111 -34.75 -13.14 -23.55
CA THR A 1111 -34.48 -12.15 -24.59
C THR A 1111 -33.15 -12.46 -25.24
N ARG A 1112 -33.13 -12.66 -26.56
CA ARG A 1112 -31.94 -12.99 -27.33
C ARG A 1112 -31.84 -12.13 -28.58
N VAL A 1113 -30.62 -11.72 -28.91
CA VAL A 1113 -30.27 -11.02 -30.15
C VAL A 1113 -29.08 -11.71 -30.78
N GLN A 1114 -29.22 -12.08 -32.05
CA GLN A 1114 -28.16 -12.65 -32.87
C GLN A 1114 -28.02 -11.80 -34.13
N THR A 1115 -26.89 -11.11 -34.29
CA THR A 1115 -26.68 -10.18 -35.40
C THR A 1115 -25.21 -9.92 -35.67
N THR A 1116 -24.90 -9.54 -36.91
CA THR A 1116 -23.60 -9.02 -37.31
C THR A 1116 -23.70 -7.52 -37.51
N SER A 1117 -22.84 -6.76 -36.85
CA SER A 1117 -22.87 -5.29 -36.91
C SER A 1117 -21.47 -4.68 -36.92
N THR A 1118 -21.34 -3.47 -37.47
CA THR A 1118 -20.09 -2.71 -37.46
C THR A 1118 -20.29 -1.46 -36.62
N VAL A 1119 -19.46 -1.29 -35.60
CA VAL A 1119 -19.59 -0.27 -34.56
C VAL A 1119 -18.28 0.53 -34.49
N PRO A 1120 -18.30 1.85 -34.26
CA PRO A 1120 -17.06 2.60 -34.14
C PRO A 1120 -16.42 2.31 -32.78
N ASP A 1121 -15.10 2.44 -32.70
CA ASP A 1121 -14.36 2.29 -31.45
C ASP A 1121 -14.87 3.27 -30.38
N GLU A 1122 -15.14 2.74 -29.18
CA GLU A 1122 -15.81 3.39 -28.05
C GLU A 1122 -17.22 3.94 -28.34
N GLY A 1123 -17.73 3.75 -29.55
CA GLY A 1123 -19.11 4.07 -29.89
C GLY A 1123 -20.10 3.05 -29.35
N THR A 1124 -21.37 3.43 -29.28
CA THR A 1124 -22.44 2.54 -28.84
C THR A 1124 -23.44 2.33 -29.98
N LEU A 1125 -23.80 1.07 -30.25
CA LEU A 1125 -24.84 0.70 -31.21
C LEU A 1125 -26.00 0.03 -30.48
N LEU A 1126 -27.23 0.46 -30.77
CA LEU A 1126 -28.44 -0.26 -30.36
C LEU A 1126 -28.66 -1.44 -31.32
N LEU A 1127 -28.40 -2.66 -30.83
CA LEU A 1127 -28.58 -3.90 -31.59
C LEU A 1127 -30.06 -4.27 -31.76
N GLY A 1128 -30.88 -3.94 -30.76
CA GLY A 1128 -32.30 -4.27 -30.76
C GLY A 1128 -32.96 -3.93 -29.42
N GLY A 1129 -34.22 -4.31 -29.27
CA GLY A 1129 -34.98 -4.03 -28.07
C GLY A 1129 -36.47 -4.30 -28.22
N GLN A 1130 -37.22 -4.11 -27.14
CA GLN A 1130 -38.67 -4.26 -27.10
C GLN A 1130 -39.27 -3.14 -26.27
N ARG A 1131 -40.26 -2.43 -26.81
CA ARG A 1131 -41.10 -1.51 -26.02
C ARG A 1131 -42.51 -2.07 -25.91
N VAL A 1132 -42.98 -2.23 -24.67
CA VAL A 1132 -44.33 -2.68 -24.33
C VAL A 1132 -45.02 -1.56 -23.57
N VAL A 1133 -46.20 -1.14 -24.04
CA VAL A 1133 -47.03 -0.14 -23.38
C VAL A 1133 -48.40 -0.74 -23.15
N THR A 1134 -48.82 -0.77 -21.89
CA THR A 1134 -50.15 -1.21 -21.48
C THR A 1134 -50.85 -0.04 -20.82
N GLU A 1135 -51.94 0.44 -21.42
CA GLU A 1135 -52.75 1.54 -20.88
C GLU A 1135 -54.17 1.04 -20.62
N ILE A 1136 -54.65 1.32 -19.41
CA ILE A 1136 -55.97 0.96 -18.92
C ILE A 1136 -56.63 2.24 -18.42
N ASP A 1137 -57.62 2.76 -19.15
CA ASP A 1137 -58.48 3.87 -18.70
C ASP A 1137 -59.90 3.35 -18.52
N ILE A 1138 -60.36 3.35 -17.26
CA ILE A 1138 -61.68 2.89 -16.87
C ILE A 1138 -62.42 4.07 -16.28
N GLU A 1139 -63.49 4.49 -16.95
CA GLU A 1139 -64.45 5.48 -16.45
C GLU A 1139 -65.79 4.81 -16.18
N THR A 1140 -66.29 4.95 -14.96
CA THR A 1140 -67.61 4.43 -14.56
C THR A 1140 -68.38 5.51 -13.82
N GLY A 1141 -69.70 5.58 -13.98
CA GLY A 1141 -70.48 6.60 -13.31
C GLY A 1141 -71.98 6.33 -13.31
N VAL A 1142 -72.72 7.12 -12.55
CA VAL A 1142 -74.19 7.01 -12.47
C VAL A 1142 -74.81 7.64 -13.73
N PRO A 1143 -75.65 6.92 -14.50
CA PRO A 1143 -76.29 7.47 -15.70
C PRO A 1143 -77.02 8.80 -15.41
N VAL A 1144 -77.01 9.72 -16.38
CA VAL A 1144 -77.54 11.10 -16.28
C VAL A 1144 -76.74 12.01 -15.34
N LEU A 1145 -76.53 11.63 -14.07
CA LEU A 1145 -75.83 12.44 -13.06
C LEU A 1145 -74.34 12.65 -13.38
N SER A 1146 -73.69 11.65 -13.98
CA SER A 1146 -72.30 11.76 -14.47
C SER A 1146 -72.12 12.76 -15.62
N LYS A 1147 -73.20 13.24 -16.27
CA LYS A 1147 -73.11 14.16 -17.41
C LYS A 1147 -73.35 15.63 -17.04
N ILE A 1148 -73.76 15.92 -15.80
CA ILE A 1148 -74.06 17.29 -15.33
C ILE A 1148 -72.74 18.00 -15.02
N PRO A 1149 -72.40 19.14 -15.66
CA PRO A 1149 -71.19 19.90 -15.33
C PRO A 1149 -71.11 20.27 -13.84
N ILE A 1150 -69.90 20.41 -13.29
CA ILE A 1150 -69.61 20.71 -11.88
C ILE A 1150 -69.89 19.53 -10.92
N ILE A 1151 -71.02 18.85 -11.06
CA ILE A 1151 -71.42 17.75 -10.17
C ILE A 1151 -70.97 16.38 -10.69
N ASN A 1152 -70.69 16.26 -12.00
CA ASN A 1152 -70.18 15.05 -12.68
C ASN A 1152 -69.12 14.31 -11.83
N ARG A 1153 -68.15 15.03 -11.28
CA ARG A 1153 -67.02 14.44 -10.54
C ARG A 1153 -67.43 13.64 -9.29
N PHE A 1154 -68.57 13.95 -8.68
CA PHE A 1154 -69.09 13.19 -7.54
C PHE A 1154 -69.82 11.90 -7.96
N PHE A 1155 -70.11 11.76 -9.25
CA PHE A 1155 -70.83 10.62 -9.84
C PHE A 1155 -70.02 9.87 -10.89
N THR A 1156 -68.73 10.20 -11.06
CA THR A 1156 -67.78 9.50 -11.93
C THR A 1156 -66.58 9.00 -11.13
N ASN A 1157 -66.13 7.80 -11.51
CA ASN A 1157 -64.98 7.09 -10.98
C ASN A 1157 -64.06 6.81 -12.15
N ARG A 1158 -62.83 7.35 -12.06
CA ARG A 1158 -61.80 7.14 -13.06
C ARG A 1158 -60.64 6.37 -12.46
N LEU A 1159 -60.19 5.37 -13.19
CA LEU A 1159 -58.97 4.63 -12.91
C LEU A 1159 -58.13 4.65 -14.19
N LEU A 1160 -56.94 5.25 -14.11
CA LEU A 1160 -55.95 5.26 -15.16
C LEU A 1160 -54.72 4.50 -14.68
N SER A 1161 -54.33 3.47 -15.42
CA SER A 1161 -53.07 2.75 -15.20
C SER A 1161 -52.31 2.71 -16.51
N LYS A 1162 -51.06 3.14 -16.49
CA LYS A 1162 -50.15 3.08 -17.63
C LYS A 1162 -48.86 2.39 -17.21
N GLU A 1163 -48.56 1.25 -17.81
CA GLU A 1163 -47.32 0.49 -17.61
C GLU A 1163 -46.51 0.54 -18.91
N GLU A 1164 -45.35 1.19 -18.90
CA GLU A 1164 -44.45 1.29 -20.05
C GLU A 1164 -43.11 0.64 -19.70
N SER A 1165 -42.72 -0.37 -20.47
CA SER A 1165 -41.47 -1.10 -20.31
C SER A 1165 -40.69 -1.11 -21.61
N THR A 1166 -39.47 -0.59 -21.60
CA THR A 1166 -38.58 -0.51 -22.76
C THR A 1166 -37.28 -1.24 -22.46
N LEU A 1167 -37.06 -2.37 -23.12
CA LEU A 1167 -35.81 -3.11 -23.13
C LEU A 1167 -34.96 -2.67 -24.32
N MET A 1168 -33.73 -2.26 -24.07
CA MET A 1168 -32.74 -1.90 -25.08
C MET A 1168 -31.51 -2.81 -24.93
N ILE A 1169 -31.03 -3.34 -26.05
CA ILE A 1169 -29.83 -4.17 -26.12
C ILE A 1169 -28.81 -3.39 -26.92
N LEU A 1170 -27.78 -2.91 -26.23
CA LEU A 1170 -26.70 -2.12 -26.80
C LEU A 1170 -25.41 -2.93 -26.84
N VAL A 1171 -24.51 -2.52 -27.70
CA VAL A 1171 -23.12 -2.95 -27.68
C VAL A 1171 -22.17 -1.77 -27.79
N LYS A 1172 -21.08 -1.82 -27.03
CA LYS A 1172 -19.95 -0.91 -27.11
C LYS A 1172 -18.65 -1.72 -27.25
N PRO A 1173 -17.99 -1.73 -28.41
CA PRO A 1173 -16.62 -2.21 -28.52
C PRO A 1173 -15.62 -1.12 -28.09
N THR A 1174 -14.48 -1.54 -27.55
CA THR A 1174 -13.33 -0.68 -27.28
C THR A 1174 -12.09 -1.41 -27.73
N ILE A 1175 -11.38 -0.85 -28.71
CA ILE A 1175 -10.11 -1.37 -29.21
C ILE A 1175 -9.04 -0.97 -28.21
N ILE A 1176 -8.41 -1.97 -27.59
CA ILE A 1176 -7.29 -1.78 -26.69
C ILE A 1176 -6.01 -1.88 -27.51
N ILE A 1177 -5.37 -0.73 -27.74
CA ILE A 1177 -4.08 -0.62 -28.39
C ILE A 1177 -3.04 -0.33 -27.32
N GLN A 1178 -2.10 -1.25 -27.11
CA GLN A 1178 -1.11 -1.16 -26.01
C GLN A 1178 -0.32 0.15 -26.04
N THR A 1179 0.10 0.62 -27.22
CA THR A 1179 0.86 1.87 -27.35
C THR A 1179 0.02 3.11 -27.01
N GLU A 1180 -1.29 3.11 -27.30
CA GLU A 1180 -2.19 4.21 -26.91
C GLU A 1180 -2.44 4.21 -25.40
N GLU A 1181 -2.63 3.03 -24.81
CA GLU A 1181 -2.80 2.88 -23.35
C GLU A 1181 -1.52 3.23 -22.57
N GLU A 1182 -0.34 2.88 -23.09
CA GLU A 1182 0.94 3.29 -22.51
C GLU A 1182 1.09 4.81 -22.52
N GLU A 1183 0.79 5.48 -23.63
CA GLU A 1183 0.87 6.94 -23.73
C GLU A 1183 -0.18 7.64 -22.85
N LYS A 1184 -1.39 7.06 -22.73
CA LYS A 1184 -2.44 7.57 -21.85
C LYS A 1184 -2.07 7.49 -20.37
N ASN A 1185 -1.40 6.41 -19.96
CA ASN A 1185 -0.94 6.21 -18.57
C ASN A 1185 0.39 6.92 -18.28
N PHE A 1186 1.24 7.07 -19.30
CA PHE A 1186 2.58 7.66 -19.22
C PHE A 1186 2.81 8.63 -20.41
N PRO A 1187 2.25 9.85 -20.35
CA PRO A 1187 2.39 10.82 -21.44
C PRO A 1187 3.87 11.17 -21.67
N GLY A 1188 4.30 11.18 -22.94
CA GLY A 1188 5.68 11.39 -23.37
C GLY A 1188 6.55 10.13 -23.35
N LEU A 1189 6.00 8.96 -22.98
CA LEU A 1189 6.73 7.69 -23.03
C LEU A 1189 7.04 7.28 -24.46
N LEU A 1190 6.08 7.41 -25.38
CA LEU A 1190 6.34 7.09 -26.78
C LEU A 1190 7.40 8.02 -27.37
N ASP A 1191 7.38 9.30 -27.02
CA ASP A 1191 8.38 10.26 -27.50
C ASP A 1191 9.76 9.99 -26.92
N SER A 1192 9.88 9.74 -25.61
CA SER A 1192 11.16 9.38 -24.97
C SER A 1192 11.71 8.02 -25.41
N ALA A 1193 10.84 7.04 -25.65
CA ALA A 1193 11.21 5.76 -26.25
C ALA A 1193 11.64 5.93 -27.73
N ARG A 1194 11.02 6.86 -28.47
CA ARG A 1194 11.33 7.14 -29.88
C ARG A 1194 12.62 7.93 -30.06
N THR A 1195 12.94 8.86 -29.15
CA THR A 1195 14.16 9.67 -29.18
C THR A 1195 15.37 8.94 -28.61
N GLY A 1196 15.14 7.84 -27.88
CA GLY A 1196 16.15 7.17 -27.09
C GLY A 1196 16.44 8.00 -25.84
N ILE A 1197 16.51 7.34 -24.69
CA ILE A 1197 16.97 7.98 -23.46
C ILE A 1197 18.40 8.46 -23.69
N GLY A 1198 18.52 9.75 -24.04
CA GLY A 1198 19.69 10.38 -24.63
C GLY A 1198 19.36 11.84 -24.92
N GLY A 1199 19.04 12.57 -23.85
CA GLY A 1199 18.75 14.00 -23.83
C GLY A 1199 18.51 14.46 -22.40
#